data_AF-A0A5C7LKH3-F1
#
_entry.id   AF-A0A5C7LKH3-F1
#
_cell.length_a   1.000
_cell.length_b   1.000
_cell.length_c   1.000
_cell.angle_alpha   90.00
_cell.angle_beta   90.00
_cell.angle_gamma   90.00
#
_symmetry.space_group_name_H-M   'P 1'
#
loop_
_entity.id
_entity.type
_entity.pdbx_description
1 polymer ?
#
loop_
_entity_poly.entity_id
_entity_poly.type
_entity_poly.pdbx_seq_one_letter_code
_entity_poly.pdbx_strand_id
1 'polypeptide(L)'
;MTFPMPRAPKITLPRVDYREGYGYNPRIDAYQVTGTENIDKAIDKFAEYMSTSSAWGDVALDIETKGVDDGWWQITCITAAFHTHDGVVSVLLNPLREPEHRKKLRRILDLASRTVFHNCFSGDTRFITRDGVRTLEEVSGETVEVWDGSEWRKAEARYYGASPTQRIVVFLADHPASVSHEFNATPNHRWELVDGRLVTTEKLVAGDLIKASKPDSVIDYNSDAFKHGLIFADRALYTRQPVTDGVWGFQMRLCGDKAKWVHLFDRATYPPSSNGDPVVTGKLPFNPKDLPENPDADYIANFIEGWQLFDGADFGNNRTIGTVSKDAADWLATHAPTGGWYVTGQTSTIRKSGYSNESRPFHTVVLSKGGNSNPVEWIVDSVDAPTDPVPVYCVEVPDVERFTLAEGVYTANSTFDTPPLVAHELMTLDDVNKIWDTLVLARMLNTVDRAGRSLEDLAVRYGIVPDDGIKMASVFSASGMGSASRGFSEYDIDSGTYRDGAMSDTVVTLRLLPILEQAVTSRHDASVTPVAGLIRDEAWNLICELQRVNQISLRRAARGYLTDPDFRDNYEKKTYADFKDAEDTLSAAGLEPGRGDKLIEHLYQIGQLPGDWPKTPTGKLSADKSAIKKLTELGHPLAAAHRTVADTTKILGYLEKVNDNVRHTGRLHPMIGVLGAAATGRMSVTGTELHQFPGDARGILISDTTNGWSSVDWSTIEPVTMAMCAGDDGFLEPFFNGGDLYIPVARAAGLIPPDVSDEDAAGHAGRKAAKVIILAAMYGQGKRSLAANLAAALKKEVTTDEAGDLHTKLKAAMPVTFNFMRDVQSRAELSNTVITITGRVLDEDPDAIYRAVNHFCQGSAADVLYQSTLELDRQGLSDHIHLWMHDELIVDTSVEAEVVAAMQKPPEALLRWARTKKVMLRTDANPMGGYWKAV
;
A
#
# COMPACT_ATOMS: atom_id res chain seq x y z
N MET A 1 -18.96 0.42 -32.57
CA MET A 1 -19.03 -1.05 -32.77
C MET A 1 -19.53 -1.68 -31.48
N THR A 2 -20.21 -2.82 -31.51
CA THR A 2 -20.58 -3.54 -30.27
C THR A 2 -19.39 -4.39 -29.80
N PHE A 3 -18.68 -3.93 -28.78
CA PHE A 3 -17.58 -4.69 -28.18
C PHE A 3 -18.12 -5.89 -27.37
N PRO A 4 -17.37 -7.01 -27.28
CA PRO A 4 -17.79 -8.16 -26.48
C PRO A 4 -17.74 -7.87 -24.98
N MET A 5 -18.87 -8.06 -24.30
CA MET A 5 -18.99 -7.94 -22.84
C MET A 5 -18.30 -9.11 -22.10
N PRO A 6 -17.93 -8.95 -20.81
CA PRO A 6 -17.53 -10.06 -19.95
C PRO A 6 -18.58 -11.17 -19.92
N ARG A 7 -18.15 -12.43 -19.74
CA ARG A 7 -19.09 -13.55 -19.58
C ARG A 7 -19.76 -13.46 -18.21
N ALA A 8 -21.08 -13.64 -18.17
CA ALA A 8 -21.81 -13.76 -16.92
C ALA A 8 -21.26 -14.93 -16.07
N PRO A 9 -20.82 -14.70 -14.82
CA PRO A 9 -20.29 -15.75 -13.96
C PRO A 9 -21.37 -16.82 -13.68
N LYS A 10 -21.01 -18.09 -13.83
CA LYS A 10 -21.93 -19.21 -13.54
C LYS A 10 -21.99 -19.48 -12.05
N ILE A 11 -23.03 -18.98 -11.39
CA ILE A 11 -23.19 -19.04 -9.94
C ILE A 11 -24.51 -19.73 -9.59
N THR A 12 -24.49 -20.58 -8.57
CA THR A 12 -25.67 -21.31 -8.08
C THR A 12 -25.87 -21.01 -6.60
N LEU A 13 -26.72 -20.03 -6.30
CA LEU A 13 -27.14 -19.75 -4.92
C LEU A 13 -28.39 -20.58 -4.56
N PRO A 14 -28.47 -21.17 -3.36
CA PRO A 14 -29.69 -21.85 -2.90
C PRO A 14 -30.82 -20.83 -2.71
N ARG A 15 -32.09 -21.25 -2.85
CA ARG A 15 -33.24 -20.41 -2.52
C ARG A 15 -33.32 -20.21 -1.00
N VAL A 16 -33.65 -18.99 -0.59
CA VAL A 16 -33.90 -18.58 0.80
C VAL A 16 -35.25 -17.87 0.86
N ASP A 17 -36.11 -18.23 1.80
CA ASP A 17 -37.39 -17.55 2.05
C ASP A 17 -37.23 -16.64 3.29
N TYR A 18 -37.55 -15.34 3.14
CA TYR A 18 -37.31 -14.32 4.18
C TYR A 18 -38.58 -13.53 4.50
N ARG A 19 -38.58 -12.85 5.66
CA ARG A 19 -39.72 -12.06 6.11
C ARG A 19 -39.86 -10.78 5.29
N GLU A 20 -40.88 -10.72 4.43
CA GLU A 20 -41.34 -9.49 3.78
C GLU A 20 -41.88 -8.47 4.81
N GLY A 21 -41.65 -7.19 4.58
CA GLY A 21 -42.14 -6.13 5.46
C GLY A 21 -41.63 -4.72 5.12
N TYR A 22 -42.15 -3.76 5.89
CA TYR A 22 -41.76 -2.36 5.87
C TYR A 22 -41.58 -1.94 7.35
N GLY A 23 -40.34 -1.80 7.79
CA GLY A 23 -39.97 -1.51 9.19
C GLY A 23 -39.17 -0.21 9.30
N TYR A 24 -39.20 0.45 10.44
CA TYR A 24 -38.42 1.67 10.70
C TYR A 24 -37.30 1.39 11.69
N ASN A 25 -36.07 1.75 11.34
CA ASN A 25 -34.90 1.66 12.19
C ASN A 25 -34.57 3.05 12.76
N PRO A 26 -34.80 3.30 14.07
CA PRO A 26 -34.63 4.61 14.67
C PRO A 26 -33.16 5.01 14.89
N ARG A 27 -32.21 4.09 14.75
CA ARG A 27 -30.78 4.37 15.01
C ARG A 27 -30.11 5.11 13.86
N ILE A 28 -30.48 4.75 12.63
CA ILE A 28 -30.03 5.40 11.39
C ILE A 28 -31.17 6.20 10.71
N ASP A 29 -32.34 6.28 11.36
CA ASP A 29 -33.50 7.07 10.92
C ASP A 29 -33.90 6.77 9.46
N ALA A 30 -34.17 5.49 9.19
CA ALA A 30 -34.51 4.99 7.86
C ALA A 30 -35.49 3.82 7.91
N TYR A 31 -36.24 3.62 6.82
CA TYR A 31 -37.14 2.48 6.66
C TYR A 31 -36.47 1.33 5.91
N GLN A 32 -36.43 0.14 6.50
CA GLN A 32 -36.04 -1.10 5.84
C GLN A 32 -37.24 -1.71 5.10
N VAL A 33 -37.06 -2.07 3.83
CA VAL A 33 -38.13 -2.60 2.98
C VAL A 33 -37.70 -3.89 2.31
N THR A 34 -38.55 -4.90 2.45
CA THR A 34 -38.33 -6.28 1.98
C THR A 34 -39.60 -6.88 1.38
N GLY A 35 -39.43 -7.74 0.39
CA GLY A 35 -40.53 -8.43 -0.29
C GLY A 35 -41.03 -7.70 -1.53
N THR A 36 -41.45 -8.49 -2.53
CA THR A 36 -41.62 -8.02 -3.91
C THR A 36 -42.65 -6.90 -4.03
N GLU A 37 -43.78 -6.97 -3.32
CA GLU A 37 -44.80 -5.92 -3.36
C GLU A 37 -44.43 -4.65 -2.57
N ASN A 38 -43.73 -4.79 -1.44
CA ASN A 38 -43.38 -3.65 -0.60
C ASN A 38 -42.26 -2.83 -1.23
N ILE A 39 -41.30 -3.51 -1.87
CA ILE A 39 -40.26 -2.86 -2.66
C ILE A 39 -40.90 -2.12 -3.84
N ASP A 40 -41.94 -2.66 -4.50
CA ASP A 40 -42.64 -1.94 -5.58
C ASP A 40 -43.26 -0.62 -5.08
N LYS A 41 -43.97 -0.67 -3.94
CA LYS A 41 -44.57 0.51 -3.30
C LYS A 41 -43.51 1.52 -2.85
N ALA A 42 -42.34 1.08 -2.41
CA ALA A 42 -41.22 1.97 -2.09
C ALA A 42 -40.64 2.66 -3.34
N ILE A 43 -40.55 1.93 -4.46
CA ILE A 43 -40.12 2.48 -5.75
C ILE A 43 -41.18 3.45 -6.31
N ASP A 44 -42.47 3.18 -6.13
CA ASP A 44 -43.55 4.11 -6.49
C ASP A 44 -43.43 5.43 -5.72
N LYS A 45 -43.17 5.37 -4.40
CA LYS A 45 -42.90 6.56 -3.57
C LYS A 45 -41.64 7.30 -3.97
N PHE A 46 -40.59 6.60 -4.38
CA PHE A 46 -39.37 7.23 -4.92
C PHE A 46 -39.67 7.95 -6.25
N ALA A 47 -40.44 7.33 -7.15
CA ALA A 47 -40.86 7.96 -8.39
C ALA A 47 -41.75 9.20 -8.15
N GLU A 48 -42.67 9.15 -7.19
CA GLU A 48 -43.48 10.30 -6.77
C GLU A 48 -42.61 11.43 -6.21
N TYR A 49 -41.67 11.11 -5.31
CA TYR A 49 -40.68 12.04 -4.79
C TYR A 49 -39.86 12.69 -5.92
N MET A 50 -39.36 11.90 -6.87
CA MET A 50 -38.62 12.40 -8.03
C MET A 50 -39.46 13.27 -8.98
N SER A 51 -40.78 13.08 -9.00
CA SER A 51 -41.69 13.89 -9.85
C SER A 51 -42.06 15.25 -9.25
N THR A 52 -41.81 15.47 -7.96
CA THR A 52 -42.23 16.66 -7.21
C THR A 52 -41.10 17.39 -6.49
N SER A 53 -39.99 16.71 -6.20
CA SER A 53 -38.78 17.26 -5.58
C SER A 53 -37.88 17.93 -6.63
N SER A 54 -37.10 18.92 -6.19
CA SER A 54 -36.00 19.50 -6.97
C SER A 54 -34.62 18.95 -6.57
N ALA A 55 -34.58 17.91 -5.72
CA ALA A 55 -33.36 17.23 -5.30
C ALA A 55 -32.90 16.22 -6.36
N TRP A 56 -31.62 15.82 -6.28
CA TRP A 56 -31.06 14.75 -7.11
C TRP A 56 -31.62 13.39 -6.67
N GLY A 57 -31.85 12.49 -7.63
CA GLY A 57 -32.37 11.14 -7.37
C GLY A 57 -31.29 10.18 -6.91
N ASP A 58 -30.69 10.48 -5.77
CA ASP A 58 -29.53 9.74 -5.28
C ASP A 58 -29.94 8.40 -4.68
N VAL A 59 -29.23 7.34 -5.08
CA VAL A 59 -29.45 5.96 -4.65
C VAL A 59 -28.12 5.37 -4.21
N ALA A 60 -27.81 5.38 -2.91
CA ALA A 60 -26.64 4.67 -2.42
C ALA A 60 -26.85 3.15 -2.60
N LEU A 61 -25.85 2.47 -3.12
CA LEU A 61 -25.87 1.03 -3.40
C LEU A 61 -24.79 0.33 -2.61
N ASP A 62 -25.04 -0.91 -2.25
CA ASP A 62 -24.00 -1.79 -1.74
C ASP A 62 -24.29 -3.25 -2.12
N ILE A 63 -23.24 -4.07 -2.16
CA ILE A 63 -23.34 -5.51 -2.50
C ILE A 63 -22.74 -6.38 -1.40
N GLU A 64 -23.53 -7.34 -0.95
CA GLU A 64 -23.04 -8.40 -0.09
C GLU A 64 -22.60 -9.59 -0.96
N THR A 65 -21.43 -10.16 -0.68
CA THR A 65 -20.87 -11.28 -1.46
C THR A 65 -20.55 -12.46 -0.54
N LYS A 66 -20.41 -13.68 -1.09
CA LYS A 66 -19.91 -14.84 -0.31
C LYS A 66 -18.38 -14.84 -0.18
N GLY A 67 -17.84 -13.67 0.15
CA GLY A 67 -16.40 -13.39 0.33
C GLY A 67 -15.67 -12.98 -0.95
N VAL A 68 -14.38 -12.69 -0.86
CA VAL A 68 -13.63 -12.03 -1.96
C VAL A 68 -12.94 -12.98 -2.98
N ASP A 69 -13.26 -14.27 -3.00
CA ASP A 69 -12.61 -15.28 -3.88
C ASP A 69 -13.43 -15.57 -5.16
N ASP A 70 -13.63 -16.84 -5.54
CA ASP A 70 -14.79 -17.27 -6.32
C ASP A 70 -16.11 -16.69 -5.77
N GLY A 71 -16.13 -16.35 -4.48
CA GLY A 71 -17.19 -15.65 -3.77
C GLY A 71 -17.43 -14.19 -4.20
N TRP A 72 -16.45 -13.48 -4.76
CA TRP A 72 -16.57 -12.03 -5.09
C TRP A 72 -17.71 -11.83 -6.09
N TRP A 73 -17.74 -12.73 -7.06
CA TRP A 73 -18.77 -12.74 -8.07
C TRP A 73 -20.12 -13.21 -7.50
N GLN A 74 -20.19 -13.86 -6.34
CA GLN A 74 -21.41 -14.40 -5.72
C GLN A 74 -22.18 -13.33 -4.92
N ILE A 75 -22.78 -12.37 -5.63
CA ILE A 75 -23.67 -11.36 -5.04
C ILE A 75 -24.88 -12.03 -4.39
N THR A 76 -24.98 -11.92 -3.07
CA THR A 76 -26.04 -12.51 -2.23
C THR A 76 -27.26 -11.61 -2.15
N CYS A 77 -27.05 -10.33 -1.88
CA CYS A 77 -28.05 -9.29 -2.00
C CYS A 77 -27.44 -7.98 -2.54
N ILE A 78 -28.32 -7.07 -2.92
CA ILE A 78 -27.98 -5.68 -3.22
C ILE A 78 -28.88 -4.83 -2.34
N THR A 79 -28.30 -3.89 -1.63
CA THR A 79 -29.07 -2.88 -0.91
C THR A 79 -29.12 -1.60 -1.72
N ALA A 80 -30.26 -0.90 -1.70
CA ALA A 80 -30.40 0.40 -2.33
C ALA A 80 -31.14 1.37 -1.39
N ALA A 81 -30.48 2.45 -0.96
CA ALA A 81 -31.07 3.49 -0.11
C ALA A 81 -31.31 4.79 -0.89
N PHE A 82 -32.50 5.37 -0.74
CA PHE A 82 -32.94 6.58 -1.43
C PHE A 82 -33.93 7.41 -0.59
N HIS A 83 -34.15 8.66 -0.99
CA HIS A 83 -35.12 9.56 -0.34
C HIS A 83 -36.55 9.35 -0.86
N THR A 84 -37.52 9.51 0.05
CA THR A 84 -38.94 9.64 -0.25
C THR A 84 -39.55 10.79 0.56
N HIS A 85 -40.82 11.15 0.32
CA HIS A 85 -41.52 12.13 1.16
C HIS A 85 -41.66 11.70 2.63
N ASP A 86 -41.60 10.40 2.92
CA ASP A 86 -41.72 9.85 4.28
C ASP A 86 -40.38 9.78 5.03
N GLY A 87 -39.25 10.02 4.36
CA GLY A 87 -37.90 9.88 4.89
C GLY A 87 -36.97 9.03 4.00
N VAL A 88 -35.84 8.59 4.56
CA VAL A 88 -34.91 7.67 3.88
C VAL A 88 -35.48 6.25 3.90
N VAL A 89 -35.46 5.59 2.74
CA VAL A 89 -35.91 4.21 2.55
C VAL A 89 -34.77 3.39 1.98
N SER A 90 -34.51 2.23 2.55
CA SER A 90 -33.55 1.24 2.07
C SER A 90 -34.27 -0.05 1.70
N VAL A 91 -34.16 -0.45 0.43
CA VAL A 91 -34.72 -1.70 -0.09
C VAL A 91 -33.62 -2.76 -0.19
N LEU A 92 -33.94 -3.98 0.21
CA LEU A 92 -33.06 -5.14 0.05
C LEU A 92 -33.51 -5.99 -1.15
N LEU A 93 -32.60 -6.20 -2.10
CA LEU A 93 -32.85 -6.89 -3.36
C LEU A 93 -32.04 -8.20 -3.40
N ASN A 94 -32.58 -9.20 -4.11
CA ASN A 94 -32.00 -10.55 -4.20
C ASN A 94 -31.99 -11.01 -5.67
N PRO A 95 -31.32 -10.25 -6.57
CA PRO A 95 -31.61 -10.33 -8.01
C PRO A 95 -30.95 -11.53 -8.73
N LEU A 96 -30.09 -12.30 -8.03
CA LEU A 96 -29.56 -13.56 -8.54
C LEU A 96 -30.46 -14.77 -8.23
N ARG A 97 -31.37 -14.66 -7.25
CA ARG A 97 -32.36 -15.72 -6.93
C ARG A 97 -33.78 -15.37 -7.38
N GLU A 98 -34.14 -14.08 -7.39
CA GLU A 98 -35.47 -13.60 -7.74
C GLU A 98 -35.47 -12.70 -8.99
N PRO A 99 -36.01 -13.18 -10.13
CA PRO A 99 -36.08 -12.40 -11.37
C PRO A 99 -36.88 -11.08 -11.24
N GLU A 100 -37.88 -11.01 -10.36
CA GLU A 100 -38.61 -9.77 -10.10
C GLU A 100 -37.76 -8.75 -9.34
N HIS A 101 -36.84 -9.18 -8.47
CA HIS A 101 -35.90 -8.29 -7.79
C HIS A 101 -34.88 -7.71 -8.77
N ARG A 102 -34.47 -8.46 -9.81
CA ARG A 102 -33.68 -7.91 -10.93
C ARG A 102 -34.43 -6.81 -11.69
N LYS A 103 -35.73 -6.98 -11.97
CA LYS A 103 -36.56 -5.92 -12.60
C LYS A 103 -36.72 -4.70 -11.70
N LYS A 104 -36.82 -4.89 -10.38
CA LYS A 104 -36.94 -3.80 -9.40
C LYS A 104 -35.63 -3.02 -9.26
N LEU A 105 -34.48 -3.71 -9.23
CA LEU A 105 -33.16 -3.06 -9.32
C LEU A 105 -33.05 -2.20 -10.58
N ARG A 106 -33.40 -2.75 -11.76
CA ARG A 106 -33.45 -1.99 -13.02
C ARG A 106 -34.34 -0.75 -12.89
N ARG A 107 -35.56 -0.90 -12.35
CA ARG A 107 -36.50 0.22 -12.14
C ARG A 107 -35.94 1.30 -11.18
N ILE A 108 -35.21 0.90 -10.14
CA ILE A 108 -34.50 1.82 -9.24
C ILE A 108 -33.39 2.54 -9.99
N LEU A 109 -32.54 1.82 -10.71
CA LEU A 109 -31.46 2.39 -11.52
C LEU A 109 -31.97 3.30 -12.64
N ASP A 110 -33.16 3.05 -13.20
CA ASP A 110 -33.81 3.91 -14.20
C ASP A 110 -34.26 5.26 -13.60
N LEU A 111 -34.83 5.23 -12.38
CA LEU A 111 -35.22 6.42 -11.62
C LEU A 111 -34.01 7.16 -11.02
N ALA A 112 -32.93 6.43 -10.72
CA ALA A 112 -31.73 6.95 -10.10
C ALA A 112 -31.03 7.99 -10.99
N SER A 113 -30.57 9.05 -10.33
CA SER A 113 -29.61 10.01 -10.86
C SER A 113 -28.16 9.61 -10.51
N ARG A 114 -27.86 9.07 -9.29
CA ARG A 114 -26.47 8.79 -8.80
C ARG A 114 -26.30 7.57 -7.81
N THR A 115 -25.10 6.94 -7.64
CA THR A 115 -24.79 5.69 -6.79
C THR A 115 -23.32 5.52 -6.19
N VAL A 116 -22.94 4.69 -5.14
CA VAL A 116 -21.67 4.80 -4.24
C VAL A 116 -21.09 3.48 -3.52
N PHE A 117 -19.90 3.40 -2.78
CA PHE A 117 -19.27 2.26 -1.92
C PHE A 117 -18.11 2.60 -0.85
N HIS A 118 -17.61 1.73 0.13
CA HIS A 118 -16.46 1.90 1.15
C HIS A 118 -15.83 0.60 1.89
N ASN A 119 -14.72 0.59 2.75
CA ASN A 119 -14.06 -0.60 3.52
C ASN A 119 -12.85 -0.41 4.60
N CYS A 120 -12.48 -1.35 5.57
CA CYS A 120 -11.16 -1.50 6.39
C CYS A 120 -10.87 -2.77 7.38
N PHE A 121 -9.93 -2.74 8.41
CA PHE A 121 -9.20 -3.83 9.27
C PHE A 121 -9.03 -3.53 10.86
N SER A 122 -8.49 -4.39 11.82
CA SER A 122 -8.68 -4.67 13.34
C SER A 122 -7.79 -4.08 14.56
N GLY A 123 -8.02 -4.38 15.90
CA GLY A 123 -7.46 -3.60 17.07
C GLY A 123 -6.55 -4.17 18.22
N ASP A 124 -6.84 -5.32 18.83
CA ASP A 124 -5.96 -5.95 19.86
C ASP A 124 -4.69 -6.58 19.25
N THR A 125 -4.71 -6.73 17.92
CA THR A 125 -3.60 -7.12 17.07
C THR A 125 -2.32 -6.36 17.41
N ARG A 126 -1.25 -7.12 17.69
CA ARG A 126 0.07 -6.61 18.05
C ARG A 126 0.97 -6.51 16.84
N PHE A 127 1.84 -5.51 16.82
CA PHE A 127 2.78 -5.30 15.72
C PHE A 127 4.15 -4.78 16.19
N ILE A 128 5.16 -4.97 15.34
CA ILE A 128 6.55 -4.61 15.64
C ILE A 128 6.73 -3.11 15.46
N THR A 129 6.99 -2.41 16.56
CA THR A 129 7.49 -1.02 16.54
C THR A 129 8.93 -0.95 17.03
N ARG A 130 9.61 0.15 16.73
CA ARG A 130 11.01 0.39 17.10
C ARG A 130 11.23 0.48 18.61
N ASP A 131 10.22 0.96 19.33
CA ASP A 131 10.22 1.12 20.77
C ASP A 131 9.60 -0.09 21.50
N GLY A 132 9.47 -1.23 20.80
CA GLY A 132 8.91 -2.48 21.31
C GLY A 132 7.65 -2.94 20.60
N VAL A 133 7.07 -4.05 21.06
CA VAL A 133 5.77 -4.53 20.58
C VAL A 133 4.65 -3.68 21.19
N ARG A 134 3.69 -3.24 20.37
CA ARG A 134 2.49 -2.46 20.77
C ARG A 134 1.23 -3.05 20.14
N THR A 135 0.04 -2.79 20.69
CA THR A 135 -1.25 -3.10 20.02
C THR A 135 -1.69 -1.96 19.10
N LEU A 136 -2.53 -2.25 18.10
CA LEU A 136 -3.09 -1.20 17.23
C LEU A 136 -4.00 -0.22 17.99
N GLU A 137 -4.70 -0.68 19.02
CA GLU A 137 -5.50 0.17 19.93
C GLU A 137 -4.62 1.09 20.79
N GLU A 138 -3.52 0.59 21.38
CA GLU A 138 -2.62 1.34 22.27
C GLU A 138 -1.97 2.57 21.61
N VAL A 139 -1.77 2.51 20.30
CA VAL A 139 -1.10 3.56 19.51
C VAL A 139 -2.07 4.25 18.53
N SER A 140 -3.38 4.04 18.68
CA SER A 140 -4.39 4.61 17.80
C SER A 140 -4.38 6.14 17.86
N GLY A 141 -4.01 6.79 16.75
CA GLY A 141 -3.79 8.24 16.67
C GLY A 141 -2.36 8.69 17.00
N GLU A 142 -1.43 7.74 17.23
CA GLU A 142 0.00 8.00 17.38
C GLU A 142 0.75 7.67 16.08
N THR A 143 1.79 8.45 15.75
CA THR A 143 2.77 8.08 14.73
C THR A 143 3.87 7.22 15.36
N VAL A 144 4.08 6.02 14.82
CA VAL A 144 5.03 5.02 15.32
C VAL A 144 5.99 4.58 14.22
N GLU A 145 7.23 4.19 14.57
CA GLU A 145 8.15 3.55 13.61
C GLU A 145 7.94 2.03 13.60
N VAL A 146 7.51 1.49 12.46
CA VAL A 146 7.08 0.09 12.28
C VAL A 146 7.98 -0.64 11.29
N TRP A 147 8.07 -1.96 11.41
CA TRP A 147 8.84 -2.76 10.45
C TRP A 147 8.03 -3.08 9.19
N ASP A 148 8.41 -2.51 8.05
CA ASP A 148 7.67 -2.60 6.77
C ASP A 148 7.93 -3.90 5.98
N GLY A 149 8.76 -4.80 6.52
CA GLY A 149 9.28 -5.97 5.85
C GLY A 149 10.74 -5.86 5.39
N SER A 150 11.30 -4.64 5.37
CA SER A 150 12.64 -4.32 4.83
C SER A 150 13.39 -3.21 5.59
N GLU A 151 12.68 -2.21 6.11
CA GLU A 151 13.22 -1.13 6.94
C GLU A 151 12.19 -0.61 7.95
N TRP A 152 12.65 0.20 8.90
CA TRP A 152 11.79 0.92 9.83
C TRP A 152 11.16 2.13 9.14
N ARG A 153 9.83 2.19 9.03
CA ARG A 153 9.08 3.33 8.48
C ARG A 153 8.19 3.97 9.53
N LYS A 154 8.07 5.30 9.50
CA LYS A 154 6.99 5.98 10.22
C LYS A 154 5.65 5.63 9.57
N ALA A 155 4.70 5.25 10.41
CA ALA A 155 3.35 4.87 10.03
C ALA A 155 2.39 5.32 11.14
N GLU A 156 1.11 5.40 10.82
CA GLU A 156 0.09 5.81 11.79
C GLU A 156 -0.88 4.66 12.03
N ALA A 157 -1.07 4.29 13.30
CA ALA A 157 -2.13 3.36 13.66
C ALA A 157 -3.43 4.16 13.82
N ARG A 158 -4.48 3.72 13.12
CA ARG A 158 -5.76 4.43 13.07
C ARG A 158 -6.92 3.49 13.30
N TYR A 159 -8.00 4.02 13.87
CA TYR A 159 -9.30 3.35 13.99
C TYR A 159 -10.12 3.53 12.71
N TYR A 160 -10.96 2.54 12.39
CA TYR A 160 -11.82 2.46 11.20
C TYR A 160 -13.20 1.86 11.51
N GLY A 161 -13.74 2.13 12.72
CA GLY A 161 -15.11 1.73 13.07
C GLY A 161 -15.27 0.32 13.63
N ALA A 162 -16.20 -0.46 13.09
CA ALA A 162 -16.59 -1.77 13.61
C ALA A 162 -16.91 -2.76 12.47
N SER A 163 -15.92 -3.57 12.06
CA SER A 163 -16.05 -4.55 10.98
C SER A 163 -15.72 -5.96 11.51
N PRO A 164 -16.41 -7.04 11.08
CA PRO A 164 -16.15 -8.40 11.58
C PRO A 164 -14.70 -8.81 11.34
N THR A 165 -14.10 -9.57 12.24
CA THR A 165 -12.69 -9.98 12.12
C THR A 165 -12.52 -11.48 12.26
N GLN A 166 -11.96 -12.18 11.28
CA GLN A 166 -11.57 -13.58 11.44
C GLN A 166 -10.36 -13.74 12.32
N ARG A 167 -10.40 -14.79 13.13
CA ARG A 167 -9.30 -15.25 13.95
C ARG A 167 -8.41 -16.18 13.11
N ILE A 168 -7.21 -15.72 12.79
CA ILE A 168 -6.16 -16.45 12.07
C ILE A 168 -5.27 -17.09 13.12
N VAL A 169 -5.16 -18.40 13.13
CA VAL A 169 -4.16 -19.13 13.89
C VAL A 169 -3.04 -19.55 12.95
N VAL A 170 -1.79 -19.25 13.30
CA VAL A 170 -0.60 -19.68 12.56
C VAL A 170 0.39 -20.42 13.46
N PHE A 171 1.20 -21.32 12.90
CA PHE A 171 2.36 -21.96 13.56
C PHE A 171 3.57 -22.00 12.62
N LEU A 172 4.75 -22.35 13.12
CA LEU A 172 5.97 -22.46 12.31
C LEU A 172 6.16 -23.84 11.69
N ALA A 173 6.46 -23.88 10.40
CA ALA A 173 6.52 -25.09 9.56
C ALA A 173 7.29 -26.27 10.16
N ASP A 174 8.48 -26.01 10.70
CA ASP A 174 9.36 -27.05 11.27
C ASP A 174 8.97 -27.51 12.68
N HIS A 175 8.06 -26.80 13.36
CA HIS A 175 7.74 -27.00 14.78
C HIS A 175 6.22 -26.97 15.10
N PRO A 176 5.40 -27.75 14.38
CA PRO A 176 3.94 -27.73 14.51
C PRO A 176 3.48 -27.99 15.96
N ALA A 177 2.43 -27.25 16.36
CA ALA A 177 1.75 -27.30 17.66
C ALA A 177 2.54 -26.89 18.94
N SER A 178 3.79 -26.40 18.84
CA SER A 178 4.55 -25.94 20.03
C SER A 178 4.62 -24.41 20.21
N VAL A 179 4.43 -23.65 19.13
CA VAL A 179 4.27 -22.19 19.12
C VAL A 179 3.23 -21.87 18.06
N SER A 180 2.08 -21.40 18.50
CA SER A 180 1.00 -20.92 17.65
C SER A 180 0.63 -19.49 18.04
N HIS A 181 0.29 -18.67 17.06
CA HIS A 181 -0.08 -17.27 17.25
C HIS A 181 -1.42 -16.96 16.61
N GLU A 182 -2.04 -15.90 17.10
CA GLU A 182 -3.42 -15.55 16.84
C GLU A 182 -3.51 -14.07 16.44
N PHE A 183 -4.23 -13.81 15.36
CA PHE A 183 -4.56 -12.47 14.88
C PHE A 183 -6.05 -12.40 14.62
N ASN A 184 -6.64 -11.21 14.74
CA ASN A 184 -8.01 -10.97 14.31
C ASN A 184 -7.97 -9.99 13.14
N ALA A 185 -8.54 -10.28 11.96
CA ALA A 185 -8.50 -9.38 10.80
C ALA A 185 -9.78 -9.43 9.97
N THR A 186 -10.18 -8.33 9.35
CA THR A 186 -11.44 -8.34 8.59
C THR A 186 -11.34 -9.29 7.38
N PRO A 187 -12.47 -9.87 6.93
CA PRO A 187 -12.50 -10.87 5.85
C PRO A 187 -11.72 -10.46 4.61
N ASN A 188 -11.81 -9.17 4.24
CA ASN A 188 -11.16 -8.58 3.08
C ASN A 188 -9.80 -7.94 3.38
N HIS A 189 -9.30 -7.97 4.63
CA HIS A 189 -7.93 -7.62 4.95
C HIS A 189 -6.94 -8.61 4.29
N ARG A 190 -5.78 -8.17 3.80
CA ARG A 190 -4.85 -8.98 2.98
C ARG A 190 -3.62 -9.45 3.74
N TRP A 191 -3.19 -10.67 3.44
CA TRP A 191 -1.95 -11.31 3.92
C TRP A 191 -1.04 -11.57 2.72
N GLU A 192 0.28 -11.42 2.88
CA GLU A 192 1.24 -11.76 1.83
C GLU A 192 1.86 -13.13 2.12
N LEU A 193 1.67 -14.08 1.21
CA LEU A 193 2.23 -15.42 1.31
C LEU A 193 3.70 -15.47 0.87
N VAL A 194 4.42 -16.52 1.24
CA VAL A 194 5.84 -16.74 0.89
C VAL A 194 6.04 -16.75 -0.64
N ASP A 195 5.06 -17.23 -1.40
CA ASP A 195 5.06 -17.24 -2.87
C ASP A 195 4.76 -15.86 -3.51
N GLY A 196 4.46 -14.84 -2.71
CA GLY A 196 4.18 -13.47 -3.16
C GLY A 196 2.71 -13.20 -3.54
N ARG A 197 1.80 -14.16 -3.40
CA ARG A 197 0.35 -13.92 -3.53
C ARG A 197 -0.16 -13.06 -2.36
N LEU A 198 -1.14 -12.21 -2.66
CA LEU A 198 -1.92 -11.48 -1.64
C LEU A 198 -3.25 -12.21 -1.46
N VAL A 199 -3.42 -12.83 -0.29
CA VAL A 199 -4.59 -13.64 0.06
C VAL A 199 -5.30 -12.95 1.21
N THR A 200 -6.58 -12.67 1.03
CA THR A 200 -7.42 -12.04 2.07
C THR A 200 -7.77 -13.02 3.18
N THR A 201 -8.09 -12.50 4.36
CA THR A 201 -8.34 -13.32 5.55
C THR A 201 -9.36 -14.43 5.32
N GLU A 202 -10.46 -14.17 4.60
CA GLU A 202 -11.49 -15.20 4.38
C GLU A 202 -11.13 -16.28 3.36
N LYS A 203 -10.06 -16.07 2.60
CA LYS A 203 -9.47 -17.04 1.66
C LYS A 203 -8.32 -17.83 2.25
N LEU A 204 -7.76 -17.33 3.35
CA LEU A 204 -6.54 -17.84 3.94
C LEU A 204 -6.87 -19.19 4.59
N VAL A 205 -6.26 -20.28 4.10
CA VAL A 205 -6.64 -21.66 4.47
C VAL A 205 -5.54 -22.39 5.21
N ALA A 206 -5.95 -23.40 6.00
CA ALA A 206 -5.01 -24.28 6.69
C ALA A 206 -3.97 -24.88 5.71
N GLY A 207 -2.70 -24.60 5.96
CA GLY A 207 -1.57 -24.96 5.10
C GLY A 207 -0.97 -23.81 4.26
N ASP A 208 -1.63 -22.66 4.14
CA ASP A 208 -1.03 -21.48 3.49
C ASP A 208 0.20 -20.99 4.28
N LEU A 209 1.25 -20.58 3.56
CA LEU A 209 2.51 -20.10 4.14
C LEU A 209 2.53 -18.57 4.11
N ILE A 210 2.16 -17.91 5.23
CA ILE A 210 2.32 -16.46 5.35
C ILE A 210 3.82 -16.14 5.48
N LYS A 211 4.25 -15.12 4.74
CA LYS A 211 5.62 -14.62 4.76
C LYS A 211 5.99 -14.12 6.16
N ALA A 212 7.10 -14.61 6.70
CA ALA A 212 7.66 -14.08 7.92
C ALA A 212 8.59 -12.89 7.66
N SER A 213 8.64 -11.93 8.58
CA SER A 213 9.61 -10.84 8.55
C SER A 213 10.00 -10.43 9.97
N LYS A 214 11.20 -9.88 10.12
CA LYS A 214 11.71 -9.32 11.38
C LYS A 214 12.80 -8.29 11.11
N PRO A 215 13.04 -7.35 12.03
CA PRO A 215 14.20 -6.46 11.96
C PRO A 215 15.53 -7.21 11.91
N ASP A 216 16.51 -6.55 11.29
CA ASP A 216 17.91 -6.96 11.34
C ASP A 216 18.66 -6.16 12.42
N SER A 217 19.10 -6.85 13.47
CA SER A 217 19.74 -6.22 14.63
C SER A 217 21.27 -6.17 14.52
N VAL A 218 21.87 -5.09 15.03
CA VAL A 218 23.33 -4.96 15.19
C VAL A 218 23.69 -5.23 16.64
N ILE A 219 24.63 -6.14 16.87
CA ILE A 219 25.09 -6.50 18.22
C ILE A 219 26.33 -5.68 18.60
N ASP A 220 26.26 -4.95 19.71
CA ASP A 220 27.39 -4.40 20.44
C ASP A 220 27.63 -5.19 21.74
N TYR A 221 28.63 -6.06 21.69
CA TYR A 221 29.12 -6.86 22.81
C TYR A 221 29.70 -6.03 23.99
N ASN A 222 29.83 -4.70 23.85
CA ASN A 222 30.26 -3.80 24.93
C ASN A 222 29.10 -3.02 25.55
N SER A 223 27.89 -3.13 25.00
CA SER A 223 26.70 -2.42 25.49
C SER A 223 26.30 -2.87 26.90
N ASP A 224 25.69 -1.96 27.66
CA ASP A 224 25.20 -2.30 29.00
C ASP A 224 23.99 -3.25 28.95
N ALA A 225 23.23 -3.24 27.84
CA ALA A 225 22.20 -4.23 27.56
C ALA A 225 22.78 -5.65 27.44
N PHE A 226 23.86 -5.83 26.67
CA PHE A 226 24.55 -7.10 26.54
C PHE A 226 25.12 -7.59 27.87
N LYS A 227 25.79 -6.70 28.64
CA LYS A 227 26.29 -7.02 29.99
C LYS A 227 25.14 -7.41 30.92
N HIS A 228 24.01 -6.72 30.86
CA HIS A 228 22.83 -7.03 31.66
C HIS A 228 22.33 -8.45 31.35
N GLY A 229 22.21 -8.84 30.08
CA GLY A 229 21.83 -10.20 29.69
C GLY A 229 22.75 -11.29 30.26
N LEU A 230 24.07 -11.07 30.24
CA LEU A 230 25.05 -11.99 30.85
C LEU A 230 24.85 -12.16 32.36
N ILE A 231 24.63 -11.06 33.10
CA ILE A 231 24.47 -11.08 34.57
C ILE A 231 23.12 -11.71 34.96
N PHE A 232 22.07 -11.42 34.19
CA PHE A 232 20.72 -11.96 34.38
C PHE A 232 20.73 -13.50 34.28
N ALA A 233 21.39 -14.04 33.24
CA ALA A 233 21.55 -15.48 33.00
C ALA A 233 22.15 -16.23 34.20
N ASP A 234 23.34 -15.80 34.66
CA ASP A 234 24.04 -16.46 35.77
C ASP A 234 23.35 -16.28 37.13
N ARG A 235 22.27 -15.48 37.19
CA ARG A 235 21.49 -15.15 38.40
C ARG A 235 22.38 -14.62 39.53
N ALA A 236 23.36 -13.80 39.16
CA ALA A 236 24.36 -13.24 40.06
C ALA A 236 23.82 -12.08 40.91
N LEU A 237 23.63 -12.30 42.23
CA LEU A 237 23.40 -11.23 43.20
C LEU A 237 24.41 -11.34 44.35
N TYR A 238 25.03 -10.21 44.72
CA TYR A 238 25.92 -10.12 45.88
C TYR A 238 25.13 -10.03 47.20
N THR A 239 24.00 -9.32 47.20
CA THR A 239 23.11 -9.15 48.36
C THR A 239 21.64 -9.29 47.95
N ARG A 240 20.78 -9.75 48.87
CA ARG A 240 19.30 -9.84 48.65
C ARG A 240 18.57 -8.49 48.82
N GLN A 241 19.31 -7.40 48.93
CA GLN A 241 18.86 -6.04 49.17
C GLN A 241 19.80 -5.10 48.41
N PRO A 242 19.35 -3.91 47.99
CA PRO A 242 20.20 -2.90 47.37
C PRO A 242 21.33 -2.48 48.34
N VAL A 243 22.49 -2.13 47.78
CA VAL A 243 23.69 -1.76 48.56
C VAL A 243 23.60 -0.30 49.04
N THR A 244 22.92 0.53 48.26
CA THR A 244 22.44 1.89 48.53
C THR A 244 21.16 2.09 47.71
N ASP A 245 20.35 3.10 48.01
CA ASP A 245 19.05 3.31 47.35
C ASP A 245 19.14 3.20 45.80
N GLY A 246 18.25 2.40 45.20
CA GLY A 246 18.27 2.01 43.77
C GLY A 246 19.44 1.14 43.27
N VAL A 247 20.59 1.10 43.96
CA VAL A 247 21.83 0.49 43.43
C VAL A 247 22.07 -0.94 43.94
N TRP A 248 22.19 -1.88 43.02
CA TRP A 248 22.37 -3.30 43.31
C TRP A 248 23.78 -3.78 42.98
N GLY A 249 24.32 -4.68 43.81
CA GLY A 249 25.61 -5.32 43.59
C GLY A 249 25.47 -6.73 43.04
N PHE A 250 26.28 -7.08 42.04
CA PHE A 250 26.39 -8.44 41.52
C PHE A 250 27.78 -9.03 41.78
N GLN A 251 27.83 -10.36 41.88
CA GLN A 251 29.06 -11.14 41.90
C GLN A 251 28.82 -12.42 41.10
N MET A 252 29.63 -12.64 40.05
CA MET A 252 29.45 -13.70 39.05
C MET A 252 30.76 -14.45 38.85
N ARG A 253 30.73 -15.79 38.77
CA ARG A 253 31.90 -16.62 38.47
C ARG A 253 31.88 -17.00 37.00
N LEU A 254 32.82 -16.46 36.22
CA LEU A 254 32.96 -16.75 34.81
C LEU A 254 33.79 -18.04 34.61
N CYS A 255 33.14 -19.19 34.74
CA CYS A 255 33.80 -20.49 34.58
C CYS A 255 33.95 -20.94 33.12
N GLY A 256 35.06 -21.62 32.82
CA GLY A 256 35.33 -22.16 31.47
C GLY A 256 35.31 -21.07 30.39
N ASP A 257 34.64 -21.33 29.26
CA ASP A 257 34.57 -20.39 28.13
C ASP A 257 33.91 -19.04 28.47
N LYS A 258 33.16 -18.94 29.58
CA LYS A 258 32.63 -17.65 30.07
C LYS A 258 33.75 -16.68 30.44
N ALA A 259 34.95 -17.16 30.79
CA ALA A 259 36.09 -16.35 31.22
C ALA A 259 36.56 -15.34 30.15
N LYS A 260 36.31 -15.58 28.85
CA LYS A 260 36.69 -14.65 27.77
C LYS A 260 36.02 -13.27 27.91
N TRP A 261 34.86 -13.20 28.57
CA TRP A 261 34.08 -11.98 28.79
C TRP A 261 34.51 -11.17 30.03
N VAL A 262 35.58 -11.58 30.73
CA VAL A 262 36.08 -10.88 31.93
C VAL A 262 36.42 -9.40 31.67
N HIS A 263 36.78 -9.06 30.43
CA HIS A 263 37.13 -7.70 30.00
C HIS A 263 35.96 -6.70 30.02
N LEU A 264 34.71 -7.19 30.09
CA LEU A 264 33.51 -6.35 30.14
C LEU A 264 33.19 -5.80 31.55
N PHE A 265 33.97 -6.17 32.57
CA PHE A 265 33.68 -5.88 33.97
C PHE A 265 34.85 -5.17 34.67
N ASP A 266 34.57 -4.06 35.35
CA ASP A 266 35.58 -3.20 36.00
C ASP A 266 36.46 -3.89 37.05
N ARG A 267 35.99 -5.00 37.63
CA ARG A 267 36.68 -5.71 38.70
C ARG A 267 36.50 -7.22 38.60
N ALA A 268 37.61 -7.92 38.37
CA ALA A 268 37.74 -9.37 38.49
C ALA A 268 38.67 -9.75 39.65
N THR A 269 38.40 -10.89 40.28
CA THR A 269 39.20 -11.48 41.37
C THR A 269 39.32 -12.99 41.18
N TYR A 270 40.40 -13.59 41.66
CA TYR A 270 40.67 -15.03 41.49
C TYR A 270 40.82 -15.73 42.85
N PRO A 271 39.72 -15.91 43.60
CA PRO A 271 39.79 -16.57 44.91
C PRO A 271 40.18 -18.05 44.74
N PRO A 272 40.95 -18.65 45.67
CA PRO A 272 41.34 -20.06 45.56
C PRO A 272 40.15 -21.04 45.43
N SER A 273 38.98 -20.67 45.95
CA SER A 273 37.73 -21.42 45.83
C SER A 273 37.09 -21.44 44.43
N SER A 274 37.50 -20.56 43.50
CA SER A 274 37.06 -20.60 42.09
C SER A 274 37.97 -21.43 41.18
N ASN A 275 39.01 -22.07 41.72
CA ASN A 275 39.90 -22.98 40.99
C ASN A 275 40.51 -22.37 39.71
N GLY A 276 40.82 -21.07 39.74
CA GLY A 276 41.40 -20.33 38.62
C GLY A 276 40.40 -19.52 37.78
N ASP A 277 39.09 -19.73 37.93
CA ASP A 277 38.08 -18.94 37.21
C ASP A 277 38.01 -17.49 37.74
N PRO A 278 37.86 -16.47 36.88
CA PRO A 278 37.60 -15.11 37.31
C PRO A 278 36.21 -14.97 37.97
N VAL A 279 36.19 -14.36 39.15
CA VAL A 279 34.98 -13.90 39.84
C VAL A 279 34.89 -12.37 39.67
N VAL A 280 33.94 -11.93 38.84
CA VAL A 280 33.68 -10.51 38.56
C VAL A 280 32.67 -9.94 39.54
N THR A 281 32.82 -8.66 39.87
CA THR A 281 31.93 -7.92 40.78
C THR A 281 31.69 -6.51 40.26
N GLY A 282 30.45 -6.05 40.32
CA GLY A 282 30.10 -4.69 39.91
C GLY A 282 28.84 -4.18 40.61
N LYS A 283 28.38 -3.00 40.17
CA LYS A 283 27.14 -2.37 40.62
C LYS A 283 26.32 -1.91 39.42
N LEU A 284 25.01 -1.96 39.54
CA LEU A 284 24.06 -1.47 38.53
C LEU A 284 23.00 -0.57 39.20
N PRO A 285 22.45 0.42 38.48
CA PRO A 285 21.42 1.34 39.00
C PRO A 285 20.00 0.73 39.02
N PHE A 286 19.91 -0.57 38.76
CA PHE A 286 18.71 -1.40 38.80
C PHE A 286 19.11 -2.79 39.30
N ASN A 287 18.14 -3.61 39.68
CA ASN A 287 18.39 -4.99 40.11
C ASN A 287 18.71 -5.88 38.88
N PRO A 288 19.89 -6.51 38.79
CA PRO A 288 20.31 -7.27 37.61
C PRO A 288 19.59 -8.62 37.42
N LYS A 289 18.51 -8.86 38.17
CA LYS A 289 17.60 -10.00 38.02
C LYS A 289 16.22 -9.60 37.54
N ASP A 290 15.97 -8.31 37.40
CA ASP A 290 14.71 -7.81 36.87
C ASP A 290 14.84 -7.72 35.34
N LEU A 291 13.72 -7.92 34.65
CA LEU A 291 13.69 -7.83 33.20
C LEU A 291 13.71 -6.35 32.77
N PRO A 292 14.23 -6.01 31.58
CA PRO A 292 14.16 -4.65 31.07
C PRO A 292 12.72 -4.16 30.94
N GLU A 293 12.42 -2.99 31.52
CA GLU A 293 11.15 -2.28 31.38
C GLU A 293 11.21 -1.34 30.16
N ASN A 294 10.25 -1.48 29.24
CA ASN A 294 10.12 -0.69 28.00
C ASN A 294 11.42 -0.44 27.19
N PRO A 295 12.19 -1.49 26.84
CA PRO A 295 13.42 -1.35 26.06
C PRO A 295 13.15 -1.12 24.56
N ASP A 296 14.02 -0.34 23.90
CA ASP A 296 14.04 -0.22 22.44
C ASP A 296 14.57 -1.50 21.73
N ALA A 297 14.39 -1.57 20.42
CA ALA A 297 14.81 -2.71 19.60
C ALA A 297 16.31 -3.06 19.71
N ASP A 298 17.19 -2.07 19.89
CA ASP A 298 18.63 -2.28 19.99
C ASP A 298 19.00 -2.84 21.39
N TYR A 299 18.39 -2.34 22.45
CA TYR A 299 18.54 -2.87 23.81
C TYR A 299 18.03 -4.32 23.88
N ILE A 300 16.84 -4.60 23.32
CA ILE A 300 16.27 -5.96 23.27
C ILE A 300 17.25 -6.93 22.59
N ALA A 301 17.73 -6.60 21.40
CA ALA A 301 18.63 -7.48 20.64
C ALA A 301 19.91 -7.81 21.41
N ASN A 302 20.52 -6.80 22.04
CA ASN A 302 21.75 -6.95 22.80
C ASN A 302 21.55 -7.71 24.12
N PHE A 303 20.45 -7.47 24.84
CA PHE A 303 20.12 -8.20 26.06
C PHE A 303 19.88 -9.69 25.80
N ILE A 304 19.11 -10.03 24.76
CA ILE A 304 18.87 -11.43 24.36
C ILE A 304 20.17 -12.13 23.96
N GLU A 305 21.05 -11.43 23.22
CA GLU A 305 22.35 -11.96 22.81
C GLU A 305 23.29 -12.19 24.02
N GLY A 306 23.25 -11.32 25.03
CA GLY A 306 23.97 -11.55 26.30
C GLY A 306 23.43 -12.76 27.05
N TRP A 307 22.12 -12.88 27.17
CA TRP A 307 21.49 -13.98 27.91
C TRP A 307 21.73 -15.34 27.25
N GLN A 308 21.55 -15.45 25.92
CA GLN A 308 21.73 -16.72 25.20
C GLN A 308 23.14 -17.30 25.33
N LEU A 309 24.18 -16.46 25.45
CA LEU A 309 25.55 -16.94 25.58
C LEU A 309 25.84 -17.66 26.90
N PHE A 310 25.07 -17.39 27.96
CA PHE A 310 25.34 -17.91 29.32
C PHE A 310 24.34 -18.96 29.82
N ASP A 311 23.09 -18.92 29.33
CA ASP A 311 22.02 -19.89 29.64
C ASP A 311 21.53 -20.68 28.41
N GLY A 312 21.98 -20.32 27.21
CA GLY A 312 21.58 -20.97 25.96
C GLY A 312 22.44 -22.17 25.58
N ALA A 313 21.80 -23.19 25.02
CA ALA A 313 22.47 -24.26 24.29
C ALA A 313 22.55 -23.91 22.80
N ASP A 314 23.76 -24.03 22.23
CA ASP A 314 24.07 -23.73 20.81
C ASP A 314 23.73 -24.93 19.91
N PHE A 315 22.90 -24.68 18.90
CA PHE A 315 22.60 -25.63 17.81
C PHE A 315 22.65 -24.92 16.44
N GLY A 316 23.71 -24.15 16.17
CA GLY A 316 23.89 -23.43 14.91
C GLY A 316 23.03 -22.17 14.83
N ASN A 317 22.16 -22.05 13.82
CA ASN A 317 21.23 -20.91 13.69
C ASN A 317 20.15 -20.87 14.78
N ASN A 318 20.02 -21.95 15.56
CA ASN A 318 19.04 -22.09 16.63
C ASN A 318 19.70 -21.98 18.02
N ARG A 319 18.93 -21.47 18.99
CA ARG A 319 19.33 -21.26 20.40
C ARG A 319 18.24 -21.76 21.32
N THR A 320 18.59 -22.50 22.36
CA THR A 320 17.62 -22.99 23.36
C THR A 320 17.96 -22.46 24.75
N ILE A 321 17.15 -21.54 25.28
CA ILE A 321 17.36 -20.88 26.59
C ILE A 321 16.41 -21.49 27.62
N GLY A 322 16.94 -21.94 28.76
CA GLY A 322 16.17 -22.59 29.83
C GLY A 322 16.10 -21.75 31.12
N THR A 323 14.93 -21.62 31.74
CA THR A 323 14.76 -20.83 32.97
C THR A 323 13.65 -21.39 33.87
N VAL A 324 13.81 -21.26 35.19
CA VAL A 324 12.74 -21.57 36.18
C VAL A 324 11.84 -20.37 36.49
N SER A 325 12.01 -19.24 35.80
CA SER A 325 11.08 -18.10 35.87
C SER A 325 10.17 -18.15 34.64
N LYS A 326 8.85 -18.16 34.83
CA LYS A 326 7.89 -18.09 33.72
C LYS A 326 7.94 -16.71 33.07
N ASP A 327 7.90 -15.66 33.86
CA ASP A 327 7.89 -14.26 33.43
C ASP A 327 9.08 -13.94 32.51
N ALA A 328 10.26 -14.51 32.82
CA ALA A 328 11.44 -14.37 31.99
C ALA A 328 11.30 -15.09 30.63
N ALA A 329 10.71 -16.30 30.62
CA ALA A 329 10.47 -17.02 29.37
C ALA A 329 9.43 -16.32 28.49
N ASP A 330 8.37 -15.76 29.09
CA ASP A 330 7.31 -15.05 28.37
C ASP A 330 7.81 -13.68 27.84
N TRP A 331 8.62 -12.96 28.61
CA TRP A 331 9.30 -11.73 28.16
C TRP A 331 10.21 -12.03 26.95
N LEU A 332 11.01 -13.10 27.03
CA LEU A 332 11.91 -13.51 25.96
C LEU A 332 11.14 -13.86 24.67
N ALA A 333 10.05 -14.61 24.79
CA ALA A 333 9.20 -14.96 23.66
C ALA A 333 8.54 -13.72 23.03
N THR A 334 8.13 -12.74 23.84
CA THR A 334 7.45 -11.52 23.35
C THR A 334 8.41 -10.58 22.61
N HIS A 335 9.65 -10.42 23.09
CA HIS A 335 10.58 -9.42 22.56
C HIS A 335 11.57 -9.95 21.51
N ALA A 336 11.72 -11.28 21.39
CA ALA A 336 12.63 -11.90 20.43
C ALA A 336 12.47 -11.43 18.97
N PRO A 337 11.24 -11.28 18.39
CA PRO A 337 11.06 -10.79 17.02
C PRO A 337 11.67 -9.41 16.79
N THR A 338 11.38 -8.45 17.67
CA THR A 338 11.98 -7.10 17.66
C THR A 338 13.50 -7.15 17.83
N GLY A 339 14.00 -8.06 18.67
CA GLY A 339 15.43 -8.38 18.82
C GLY A 339 16.05 -9.17 17.66
N GLY A 340 15.34 -9.32 16.54
CA GLY A 340 15.83 -9.96 15.33
C GLY A 340 15.95 -11.48 15.42
N TRP A 341 15.12 -12.14 16.23
CA TRP A 341 15.01 -13.60 16.41
C TRP A 341 13.56 -14.08 16.22
N TYR A 342 13.33 -15.16 15.49
CA TYR A 342 12.04 -15.86 15.52
C TYR A 342 11.95 -16.79 16.73
N VAL A 343 10.76 -16.98 17.30
CA VAL A 343 10.51 -17.91 18.40
C VAL A 343 9.98 -19.22 17.83
N THR A 344 10.76 -20.30 17.95
CA THR A 344 10.51 -21.59 17.29
C THR A 344 10.01 -22.69 18.23
N GLY A 345 10.02 -22.46 19.54
CA GLY A 345 9.55 -23.42 20.53
C GLY A 345 9.37 -22.77 21.90
N GLN A 346 8.28 -23.07 22.61
CA GLN A 346 8.19 -22.77 24.04
C GLN A 346 7.62 -23.97 24.79
N THR A 347 8.33 -24.46 25.80
CA THR A 347 7.89 -25.61 26.60
C THR A 347 8.00 -25.35 28.10
N SER A 348 7.10 -25.96 28.87
CA SER A 348 7.09 -25.90 30.33
C SER A 348 7.03 -27.32 30.87
N THR A 349 8.08 -27.75 31.59
CA THR A 349 8.21 -29.13 32.10
C THR A 349 8.45 -29.15 33.59
N ILE A 350 7.86 -30.11 34.30
CA ILE A 350 8.19 -30.34 35.71
C ILE A 350 9.46 -31.20 35.77
N ARG A 351 10.56 -30.62 36.25
CA ARG A 351 11.84 -31.33 36.39
C ARG A 351 12.24 -31.38 37.87
N LYS A 352 12.81 -32.50 38.31
CA LYS A 352 13.57 -32.52 39.57
C LYS A 352 14.79 -31.62 39.42
N SER A 353 15.04 -30.74 40.38
CA SER A 353 16.24 -29.92 40.32
C SER A 353 17.49 -30.78 40.59
N GLY A 354 18.62 -30.47 39.96
CA GLY A 354 19.89 -31.17 40.23
C GLY A 354 20.41 -30.98 41.66
N TYR A 355 19.78 -30.11 42.45
CA TYR A 355 20.23 -29.66 43.77
C TYR A 355 19.20 -29.90 44.89
N SER A 356 18.01 -30.44 44.57
CA SER A 356 16.98 -30.78 45.55
C SER A 356 16.02 -31.85 45.01
N ASN A 357 15.48 -32.69 45.89
CA ASN A 357 14.48 -33.71 45.52
C ASN A 357 13.11 -33.12 45.12
N GLU A 358 12.94 -31.80 45.20
CA GLU A 358 11.73 -31.11 44.79
C GLU A 358 11.64 -31.04 43.27
N SER A 359 10.43 -31.28 42.76
CA SER A 359 10.12 -31.08 41.34
C SER A 359 9.60 -29.66 41.15
N ARG A 360 10.16 -28.92 40.19
CA ARG A 360 9.83 -27.51 39.94
C ARG A 360 9.53 -27.29 38.45
N PRO A 361 8.72 -26.28 38.09
CA PRO A 361 8.58 -25.84 36.70
C PRO A 361 9.92 -25.42 36.12
N PHE A 362 10.18 -25.84 34.88
CA PHE A 362 11.32 -25.45 34.07
C PHE A 362 10.82 -25.11 32.67
N HIS A 363 10.94 -23.84 32.33
CA HIS A 363 10.51 -23.26 31.06
C HIS A 363 11.69 -23.25 30.08
N THR A 364 11.41 -23.35 28.80
CA THR A 364 12.44 -23.36 27.76
C THR A 364 11.90 -22.68 26.52
N VAL A 365 12.66 -21.72 26.00
CA VAL A 365 12.37 -20.97 24.76
C VAL A 365 13.42 -21.33 23.72
N VAL A 366 12.98 -21.65 22.51
CA VAL A 366 13.83 -21.92 21.35
C VAL A 366 13.70 -20.72 20.40
N LEU A 367 14.84 -20.20 19.97
CA LEU A 367 14.97 -19.06 19.07
C LEU A 367 15.69 -19.48 17.79
N SER A 368 15.38 -18.83 16.67
CA SER A 368 16.10 -18.98 15.40
C SER A 368 16.39 -17.64 14.75
N LYS A 369 17.54 -17.49 14.10
CA LYS A 369 17.77 -16.35 13.18
C LYS A 369 17.06 -16.51 11.83
N GLY A 370 16.63 -17.73 11.48
CA GLY A 370 16.28 -18.12 10.11
C GLY A 370 17.49 -18.12 9.17
N GLY A 371 17.34 -18.66 7.97
CA GLY A 371 18.37 -18.60 6.93
C GLY A 371 17.94 -19.29 5.65
N ASN A 372 18.73 -19.15 4.58
CA ASN A 372 18.40 -19.65 3.24
C ASN A 372 18.15 -21.17 3.18
N SER A 373 18.81 -21.93 4.05
CA SER A 373 18.65 -23.39 4.15
C SER A 373 17.60 -23.83 5.16
N ASN A 374 16.95 -22.89 5.85
CA ASN A 374 15.90 -23.12 6.85
C ASN A 374 15.07 -21.84 7.02
N PRO A 375 14.23 -21.48 6.01
CA PRO A 375 13.36 -20.32 6.11
C PRO A 375 12.39 -20.49 7.28
N VAL A 376 12.01 -19.37 7.90
CA VAL A 376 10.97 -19.38 8.94
C VAL A 376 9.70 -18.87 8.29
N GLU A 377 8.68 -19.71 8.32
CA GLU A 377 7.44 -19.53 7.55
C GLU A 377 6.24 -19.82 8.46
N TRP A 378 5.22 -18.97 8.38
CA TRP A 378 4.01 -19.09 9.20
C TRP A 378 2.96 -19.90 8.45
N ILE A 379 2.86 -21.18 8.76
CA ILE A 379 1.77 -22.01 8.27
C ILE A 379 0.49 -21.59 8.99
N VAL A 380 -0.56 -21.33 8.22
CA VAL A 380 -1.92 -21.15 8.75
C VAL A 380 -2.42 -22.50 9.28
N ASP A 381 -2.81 -22.54 10.55
CA ASP A 381 -3.39 -23.71 11.22
C ASP A 381 -4.90 -23.77 10.98
N SER A 382 -5.55 -22.65 11.29
CA SER A 382 -6.94 -22.37 10.99
C SER A 382 -7.10 -20.90 10.66
N VAL A 383 -8.05 -20.60 9.80
CA VAL A 383 -8.77 -19.34 9.91
C VAL A 383 -10.15 -19.68 10.37
N ASP A 384 -10.46 -19.27 11.58
CA ASP A 384 -11.79 -19.48 12.13
C ASP A 384 -12.78 -18.65 11.32
N ALA A 385 -14.04 -19.08 11.33
CA ALA A 385 -15.11 -18.24 10.84
C ALA A 385 -15.06 -16.87 11.57
N PRO A 386 -15.46 -15.76 10.92
CA PRO A 386 -15.27 -14.42 11.47
C PRO A 386 -15.78 -14.27 12.91
N THR A 387 -15.27 -13.27 13.64
CA THR A 387 -15.68 -12.83 14.98
C THR A 387 -16.46 -11.50 14.93
N ASP A 388 -17.32 -11.29 15.92
CA ASP A 388 -18.12 -10.08 16.15
C ASP A 388 -17.35 -8.81 15.81
N PRO A 389 -17.87 -7.88 14.97
CA PRO A 389 -17.25 -6.58 14.69
C PRO A 389 -16.69 -5.84 15.91
N VAL A 390 -15.42 -6.11 16.18
CA VAL A 390 -14.60 -5.45 17.17
C VAL A 390 -14.28 -4.04 16.71
N PRO A 391 -13.84 -3.16 17.62
CA PRO A 391 -13.01 -2.02 17.24
C PRO A 391 -11.95 -2.41 16.20
N VAL A 392 -12.05 -1.82 15.00
CA VAL A 392 -11.19 -2.13 13.86
C VAL A 392 -10.18 -1.00 13.64
N TYR A 393 -8.89 -1.34 13.53
CA TYR A 393 -7.75 -0.44 13.36
C TYR A 393 -6.78 -0.95 12.26
N CYS A 394 -5.92 -0.10 11.75
CA CYS A 394 -4.84 -0.51 10.85
C CYS A 394 -3.66 0.44 11.02
N VAL A 395 -2.46 -0.07 10.82
CA VAL A 395 -1.27 0.75 10.60
C VAL A 395 -1.21 1.09 9.11
N GLU A 396 -1.38 2.37 8.76
CA GLU A 396 -1.10 2.84 7.42
C GLU A 396 0.38 3.10 7.27
N VAL A 397 1.07 2.20 6.57
CA VAL A 397 2.46 2.42 6.17
C VAL A 397 2.47 3.11 4.80
N PRO A 398 2.94 4.37 4.71
CA PRO A 398 3.01 5.09 3.44
C PRO A 398 3.83 4.33 2.39
N ASP A 399 3.48 4.54 1.13
CA ASP A 399 4.13 4.01 -0.09
C ASP A 399 4.11 2.47 -0.28
N VAL A 400 4.04 1.66 0.79
CA VAL A 400 4.13 0.19 0.71
C VAL A 400 2.87 -0.56 1.12
N GLU A 401 1.97 0.07 1.88
CA GLU A 401 0.69 -0.50 2.38
C GLU A 401 0.88 -1.87 3.07
N ARG A 402 1.99 -2.03 3.81
CA ARG A 402 2.41 -3.29 4.45
C ARG A 402 3.13 -3.06 5.77
N PHE A 403 2.89 -3.94 6.74
CA PHE A 403 3.60 -3.97 8.02
C PHE A 403 3.72 -5.38 8.59
N THR A 404 4.48 -5.48 9.69
CA THR A 404 4.81 -6.75 10.34
C THR A 404 4.22 -6.82 11.75
N LEU A 405 3.38 -7.83 11.98
CA LEU A 405 2.77 -8.16 13.27
C LEU A 405 3.84 -8.68 14.26
N ALA A 406 3.56 -8.63 15.56
CA ALA A 406 4.57 -8.68 16.63
C ALA A 406 5.45 -9.95 16.63
N GLU A 407 4.88 -11.04 16.15
CA GLU A 407 5.46 -12.38 16.06
C GLU A 407 6.32 -12.55 14.79
N GLY A 408 6.29 -11.55 13.89
CA GLY A 408 6.98 -11.54 12.61
C GLY A 408 6.12 -11.99 11.43
N VAL A 409 4.82 -11.65 11.39
CA VAL A 409 3.84 -12.04 10.34
C VAL A 409 3.49 -10.84 9.45
N TYR A 410 3.25 -11.00 8.15
CA TYR A 410 3.25 -9.89 7.16
C TYR A 410 1.90 -9.66 6.42
N THR A 411 1.46 -8.40 6.22
CA THR A 411 0.01 -8.05 5.97
C THR A 411 -0.28 -6.70 5.20
N ALA A 412 -1.50 -6.41 4.67
CA ALA A 412 -1.90 -5.25 3.80
C ALA A 412 -3.45 -4.89 3.64
N ASN A 413 -3.85 -3.64 3.26
CA ASN A 413 -5.25 -3.06 3.24
C ASN A 413 -6.11 -3.29 1.93
N SER A 414 -7.44 -3.02 1.83
CA SER A 414 -8.32 -3.35 0.63
C SER A 414 -9.48 -2.39 0.21
N THR A 415 -9.97 -2.51 -1.05
CA THR A 415 -11.27 -2.04 -1.68
C THR A 415 -11.64 -2.95 -2.90
N PHE A 416 -12.75 -2.75 -3.69
CA PHE A 416 -13.15 -3.82 -4.67
C PHE A 416 -14.04 -3.56 -5.94
N ASP A 417 -14.91 -2.55 -6.07
CA ASP A 417 -16.36 -2.87 -5.89
C ASP A 417 -17.31 -3.05 -7.14
N THR A 418 -17.17 -2.32 -8.26
CA THR A 418 -18.14 -2.26 -9.42
C THR A 418 -18.17 -3.45 -10.44
N PRO A 419 -17.07 -4.16 -10.76
CA PRO A 419 -17.06 -5.21 -11.79
C PRO A 419 -18.11 -6.34 -11.67
N PRO A 420 -18.43 -6.91 -10.49
CA PRO A 420 -19.40 -8.00 -10.39
C PRO A 420 -20.83 -7.59 -10.74
N LEU A 421 -21.22 -6.34 -10.47
CA LEU A 421 -22.54 -5.80 -10.82
C LEU A 421 -22.79 -5.79 -12.34
N VAL A 422 -21.76 -5.41 -13.11
CA VAL A 422 -21.84 -5.39 -14.57
C VAL A 422 -21.73 -6.79 -15.16
N ALA A 423 -20.84 -7.64 -14.63
CA ALA A 423 -20.69 -9.00 -15.10
C ALA A 423 -21.97 -9.85 -14.91
N HIS A 424 -22.78 -9.58 -13.89
CA HIS A 424 -24.07 -10.24 -13.68
C HIS A 424 -25.25 -9.64 -14.43
N GLU A 425 -25.02 -8.61 -15.25
CA GLU A 425 -26.08 -7.83 -15.93
C GLU A 425 -27.09 -7.22 -14.93
N LEU A 426 -26.61 -6.86 -13.73
CA LEU A 426 -27.38 -6.15 -12.70
C LEU A 426 -27.26 -4.63 -12.87
N MET A 427 -26.10 -4.18 -13.36
CA MET A 427 -25.89 -2.86 -13.96
C MET A 427 -25.46 -3.03 -15.42
N THR A 428 -25.85 -2.07 -16.25
CA THR A 428 -25.24 -1.86 -17.58
C THR A 428 -24.00 -0.97 -17.44
N LEU A 429 -23.15 -0.92 -18.47
CA LEU A 429 -22.06 0.07 -18.51
C LEU A 429 -22.60 1.52 -18.51
N ASP A 430 -23.84 1.75 -18.96
CA ASP A 430 -24.45 3.09 -18.96
C ASP A 430 -24.91 3.51 -17.57
N ASP A 431 -25.25 2.56 -16.68
CA ASP A 431 -25.50 2.84 -15.26
C ASP A 431 -24.21 3.21 -14.52
N VAL A 432 -23.04 2.76 -14.99
CA VAL A 432 -21.75 3.20 -14.42
C VAL A 432 -21.54 4.71 -14.61
N ASN A 433 -22.14 5.33 -15.63
CA ASN A 433 -22.15 6.79 -15.80
C ASN A 433 -22.98 7.53 -14.73
N LYS A 434 -23.69 6.81 -13.86
CA LYS A 434 -24.40 7.35 -12.68
C LYS A 434 -23.59 7.20 -11.40
N ILE A 435 -22.49 6.44 -11.36
CA ILE A 435 -21.70 6.28 -10.13
C ILE A 435 -21.10 7.63 -9.72
N TRP A 436 -21.18 7.92 -8.43
CA TRP A 436 -20.72 9.14 -7.79
C TRP A 436 -20.11 8.75 -6.44
N ASP A 437 -18.78 8.78 -6.38
CA ASP A 437 -18.01 8.09 -5.34
C ASP A 437 -17.64 9.04 -4.19
N THR A 438 -18.07 8.73 -2.96
CA THR A 438 -17.74 9.50 -1.76
C THR A 438 -16.25 9.47 -1.44
N LEU A 439 -15.51 8.43 -1.85
CA LEU A 439 -14.07 8.36 -1.69
C LEU A 439 -13.32 9.31 -2.63
N VAL A 440 -13.86 9.60 -3.83
CA VAL A 440 -13.31 10.66 -4.71
C VAL A 440 -13.45 12.03 -4.05
N LEU A 441 -14.59 12.32 -3.43
CA LEU A 441 -14.80 13.56 -2.66
C LEU A 441 -13.86 13.62 -1.45
N ALA A 442 -13.76 12.52 -0.69
CA ALA A 442 -12.88 12.45 0.48
C ALA A 442 -11.40 12.63 0.11
N ARG A 443 -10.95 12.12 -1.05
CA ARG A 443 -9.60 12.33 -1.60
C ARG A 443 -9.30 13.78 -2.00
N MET A 444 -10.31 14.64 -2.14
CA MET A 444 -10.16 16.09 -2.35
C MET A 444 -10.06 16.90 -1.03
N LEU A 445 -10.01 16.21 0.12
CA LEU A 445 -9.85 16.79 1.46
C LEU A 445 -8.64 16.14 2.16
N ASN A 446 -7.82 16.92 2.86
CA ASN A 446 -6.65 16.44 3.62
C ASN A 446 -5.63 15.68 2.75
N THR A 447 -5.21 16.26 1.62
CA THR A 447 -4.48 15.52 0.57
C THR A 447 -3.04 15.13 0.94
N VAL A 448 -2.49 15.66 2.04
CA VAL A 448 -1.22 15.20 2.64
C VAL A 448 -1.27 13.75 3.10
N ASP A 449 -2.45 13.30 3.48
CA ASP A 449 -2.70 12.09 4.25
C ASP A 449 -3.71 11.21 3.49
N ARG A 450 -3.66 9.90 3.72
CA ARG A 450 -4.56 8.94 3.09
C ARG A 450 -5.85 8.72 3.89
N ALA A 451 -5.84 9.01 5.19
CA ALA A 451 -6.79 8.46 6.13
C ALA A 451 -7.75 9.48 6.78
N GLY A 452 -8.62 8.98 7.67
CA GLY A 452 -9.81 9.71 8.11
C GLY A 452 -10.83 9.88 6.98
N ARG A 453 -10.92 8.85 6.11
CA ARG A 453 -11.71 8.80 4.87
C ARG A 453 -12.59 7.53 4.76
N SER A 454 -12.66 6.70 5.82
CA SER A 454 -13.61 5.59 5.86
C SER A 454 -15.06 6.08 5.97
N LEU A 455 -16.04 5.21 5.74
CA LEU A 455 -17.45 5.59 5.83
C LEU A 455 -17.79 6.04 7.26
N GLU A 456 -17.28 5.31 8.24
CA GLU A 456 -17.46 5.51 9.67
C GLU A 456 -16.75 6.77 10.17
N ASP A 457 -15.49 7.00 9.78
CA ASP A 457 -14.76 8.23 10.13
C ASP A 457 -15.54 9.47 9.70
N LEU A 458 -16.06 9.43 8.46
CA LEU A 458 -16.77 10.54 7.87
C LEU A 458 -18.18 10.65 8.47
N ALA A 459 -18.88 9.53 8.73
CA ALA A 459 -20.18 9.52 9.39
C ALA A 459 -20.13 10.09 10.81
N VAL A 460 -19.09 9.76 11.59
CA VAL A 460 -18.88 10.30 12.94
C VAL A 460 -18.41 11.75 12.88
N ARG A 461 -17.41 12.08 12.04
CA ARG A 461 -16.91 13.46 11.83
C ARG A 461 -18.02 14.45 11.46
N TYR A 462 -19.01 13.98 10.68
CA TYR A 462 -20.15 14.80 10.25
C TYR A 462 -21.45 14.54 11.02
N GLY A 463 -21.42 13.75 12.10
CA GLY A 463 -22.54 13.57 13.04
C GLY A 463 -23.77 12.86 12.46
N ILE A 464 -23.59 12.01 11.45
CA ILE A 464 -24.66 11.25 10.76
C ILE A 464 -25.17 10.09 11.63
N VAL A 465 -24.26 9.46 12.37
CA VAL A 465 -24.52 8.35 13.29
C VAL A 465 -24.03 8.78 14.68
N PRO A 466 -24.78 8.55 15.77
CA PRO A 466 -24.33 8.88 17.11
C PRO A 466 -23.14 8.01 17.54
N ASP A 467 -22.21 8.61 18.29
CA ASP A 467 -21.09 7.92 18.94
C ASP A 467 -21.60 7.17 20.20
N ASP A 468 -22.41 6.12 19.97
CA ASP A 468 -23.16 5.39 21.00
C ASP A 468 -22.57 4.02 21.39
N GLY A 469 -21.49 3.60 20.72
CA GLY A 469 -20.74 2.37 21.01
C GLY A 469 -21.43 1.04 20.63
N ILE A 470 -22.62 1.05 20.03
CA ILE A 470 -23.36 -0.19 19.67
C ILE A 470 -22.87 -0.70 18.30
N LYS A 471 -22.42 -1.94 18.21
CA LYS A 471 -21.81 -2.51 16.98
C LYS A 471 -22.71 -3.60 16.38
N MET A 472 -22.73 -3.77 15.04
CA MET A 472 -23.52 -4.86 14.42
C MET A 472 -23.10 -6.25 14.92
N ALA A 473 -21.86 -6.36 15.40
CA ALA A 473 -21.31 -7.41 16.24
C ALA A 473 -22.29 -8.00 17.25
N SER A 474 -22.61 -7.20 18.26
CA SER A 474 -23.36 -7.64 19.42
C SER A 474 -24.82 -8.00 19.07
N VAL A 475 -25.25 -7.73 17.84
CA VAL A 475 -26.55 -8.13 17.29
C VAL A 475 -26.46 -9.49 16.55
N PHE A 476 -25.35 -9.81 15.90
CA PHE A 476 -25.13 -11.12 15.26
C PHE A 476 -24.80 -12.21 16.29
N SER A 477 -23.89 -11.97 17.24
CA SER A 477 -23.64 -12.93 18.33
C SER A 477 -24.84 -13.13 19.24
N ALA A 478 -25.68 -12.10 19.47
CA ALA A 478 -26.95 -12.27 20.16
C ALA A 478 -27.93 -13.22 19.43
N SER A 479 -27.72 -13.45 18.12
CA SER A 479 -28.51 -14.36 17.29
C SER A 479 -27.90 -15.76 17.15
N GLY A 480 -26.72 -16.01 17.73
CA GLY A 480 -26.08 -17.33 17.78
C GLY A 480 -25.06 -17.65 16.69
N MET A 481 -24.71 -16.68 15.83
CA MET A 481 -23.50 -16.75 14.99
C MET A 481 -22.43 -15.87 15.60
N GLY A 482 -21.22 -16.39 15.81
CA GLY A 482 -20.13 -15.68 16.50
C GLY A 482 -19.60 -14.42 15.82
N SER A 483 -20.22 -13.92 14.73
CA SER A 483 -19.85 -12.68 14.05
C SER A 483 -20.78 -12.16 12.98
N ALA A 484 -20.46 -10.94 12.52
CA ALA A 484 -21.05 -10.37 11.33
C ALA A 484 -20.57 -10.99 10.00
N SER A 485 -19.31 -11.38 9.75
CA SER A 485 -18.98 -11.95 8.42
C SER A 485 -19.22 -13.46 8.33
N ARG A 486 -19.20 -14.20 9.45
CA ARG A 486 -19.88 -15.50 9.50
C ARG A 486 -21.37 -15.28 9.29
N GLY A 487 -21.91 -14.17 9.80
CA GLY A 487 -23.21 -13.66 9.39
C GLY A 487 -23.33 -13.47 7.87
N PHE A 488 -22.51 -12.64 7.22
CA PHE A 488 -22.69 -12.33 5.80
C PHE A 488 -22.39 -13.54 4.86
N SER A 489 -21.52 -14.46 5.29
CA SER A 489 -21.22 -15.72 4.57
C SER A 489 -22.16 -16.89 4.88
N GLU A 490 -22.62 -17.09 6.12
CA GLU A 490 -23.53 -18.19 6.53
C GLU A 490 -25.00 -17.77 6.71
N TYR A 491 -25.30 -16.60 7.32
CA TYR A 491 -26.64 -16.01 7.19
C TYR A 491 -26.88 -15.51 5.77
N ASP A 492 -28.13 -15.21 5.52
CA ASP A 492 -28.62 -14.63 4.29
C ASP A 492 -29.71 -13.61 4.63
N ILE A 493 -30.41 -13.15 3.60
CA ILE A 493 -31.48 -12.14 3.69
C ILE A 493 -32.68 -12.52 4.61
N ASP A 494 -32.76 -13.75 5.09
CA ASP A 494 -33.74 -14.19 6.09
C ASP A 494 -33.43 -13.67 7.51
N SER A 495 -32.15 -13.52 7.85
CA SER A 495 -31.70 -12.93 9.12
C SER A 495 -32.11 -11.46 9.23
N GLY A 496 -32.52 -11.04 10.43
CA GLY A 496 -32.81 -9.62 10.70
C GLY A 496 -31.54 -8.78 10.70
N THR A 497 -30.52 -9.25 11.42
CA THR A 497 -29.25 -8.54 11.58
C THR A 497 -28.47 -8.37 10.28
N TYR A 498 -28.51 -9.38 9.41
CA TYR A 498 -27.94 -9.30 8.07
C TYR A 498 -28.49 -8.11 7.29
N ARG A 499 -29.82 -7.92 7.35
CA ARG A 499 -30.51 -6.83 6.66
C ARG A 499 -30.27 -5.47 7.30
N ASP A 500 -30.10 -5.42 8.62
CA ASP A 500 -29.79 -4.18 9.34
C ASP A 500 -28.36 -3.70 9.05
N GLY A 501 -27.39 -4.63 8.93
CA GLY A 501 -26.03 -4.33 8.49
C GLY A 501 -26.00 -3.81 7.05
N ALA A 502 -26.48 -4.60 6.10
CA ALA A 502 -26.51 -4.22 4.67
C ALA A 502 -27.32 -2.93 4.39
N MET A 503 -28.30 -2.60 5.24
CA MET A 503 -29.02 -1.31 5.21
C MET A 503 -28.17 -0.13 5.70
N SER A 504 -27.37 -0.31 6.75
CA SER A 504 -26.63 0.76 7.41
C SER A 504 -25.75 1.50 6.41
N ASP A 505 -24.95 0.77 5.64
CA ASP A 505 -23.86 1.37 4.87
C ASP A 505 -24.40 2.19 3.71
N THR A 506 -25.46 1.71 3.03
CA THR A 506 -26.18 2.50 2.03
C THR A 506 -26.85 3.74 2.61
N VAL A 507 -27.51 3.66 3.78
CA VAL A 507 -28.18 4.81 4.41
C VAL A 507 -27.18 5.88 4.86
N VAL A 508 -26.07 5.47 5.47
CA VAL A 508 -25.01 6.38 5.92
C VAL A 508 -24.33 7.03 4.72
N THR A 509 -24.03 6.26 3.68
CA THR A 509 -23.41 6.76 2.44
C THR A 509 -24.28 7.79 1.72
N LEU A 510 -25.60 7.54 1.63
CA LEU A 510 -26.56 8.49 1.05
C LEU A 510 -26.58 9.82 1.82
N ARG A 511 -26.55 9.77 3.16
CA ARG A 511 -26.54 10.96 4.03
C ARG A 511 -25.22 11.71 4.00
N LEU A 512 -24.11 11.00 3.79
CA LEU A 512 -22.75 11.56 3.76
C LEU A 512 -22.46 12.34 2.48
N LEU A 513 -22.97 11.86 1.35
CA LEU A 513 -22.78 12.45 0.02
C LEU A 513 -22.93 13.99 -0.02
N PRO A 514 -24.09 14.59 0.32
CA PRO A 514 -24.28 16.05 0.23
C PRO A 514 -23.37 16.84 1.19
N ILE A 515 -22.92 16.22 2.29
CA ILE A 515 -22.02 16.88 3.26
C ILE A 515 -20.60 16.96 2.71
N LEU A 516 -20.10 15.88 2.10
CA LEU A 516 -18.80 15.89 1.42
C LEU A 516 -18.81 16.83 0.21
N GLU A 517 -19.90 16.84 -0.56
CA GLU A 517 -20.09 17.77 -1.68
C GLU A 517 -19.97 19.23 -1.23
N GLN A 518 -20.64 19.60 -0.14
CA GLN A 518 -20.51 20.93 0.44
C GLN A 518 -19.09 21.21 0.95
N ALA A 519 -18.47 20.27 1.67
CA ALA A 519 -17.13 20.43 2.22
C ALA A 519 -16.07 20.64 1.13
N VAL A 520 -16.07 19.82 0.08
CA VAL A 520 -15.14 19.94 -1.06
C VAL A 520 -15.40 21.23 -1.83
N THR A 521 -16.66 21.61 -2.06
CA THR A 521 -17.01 22.88 -2.72
C THR A 521 -16.45 24.07 -1.94
N SER A 522 -16.70 24.14 -0.63
CA SER A 522 -16.20 25.22 0.23
C SER A 522 -14.67 25.23 0.37
N ARG A 523 -14.00 24.07 0.28
CA ARG A 523 -12.53 23.95 0.30
C ARG A 523 -11.86 24.57 -0.93
N HIS A 524 -12.59 24.63 -2.05
CA HIS A 524 -12.11 25.11 -3.36
C HIS A 524 -12.69 26.48 -3.77
N ASP A 525 -13.75 26.94 -3.11
CA ASP A 525 -14.35 28.26 -3.30
C ASP A 525 -13.50 29.37 -2.66
N ALA A 526 -12.94 30.26 -3.47
CA ALA A 526 -12.11 31.40 -3.08
C ALA A 526 -12.83 32.41 -2.16
N SER A 527 -14.17 32.43 -2.15
CA SER A 527 -14.95 33.28 -1.24
C SER A 527 -14.98 32.74 0.20
N VAL A 528 -14.71 31.45 0.39
CA VAL A 528 -14.65 30.76 1.69
C VAL A 528 -13.20 30.47 2.08
N THR A 529 -12.37 30.06 1.12
CA THR A 529 -10.98 29.67 1.29
C THR A 529 -10.10 30.56 0.40
N PRO A 530 -9.59 31.72 0.87
CA PRO A 530 -8.94 32.74 0.01
C PRO A 530 -7.66 32.32 -0.73
N VAL A 531 -7.09 31.17 -0.38
CA VAL A 531 -5.94 30.57 -1.08
C VAL A 531 -6.36 29.72 -2.29
N ALA A 532 -7.64 29.33 -2.37
CA ALA A 532 -8.21 28.63 -3.51
C ALA A 532 -8.48 29.59 -4.68
N GLY A 533 -8.52 29.05 -5.90
CA GLY A 533 -8.54 29.85 -7.13
C GLY A 533 -9.89 29.92 -7.87
N LEU A 534 -10.93 29.25 -7.36
CA LEU A 534 -12.19 29.02 -8.09
C LEU A 534 -13.36 29.74 -7.42
N ILE A 535 -14.37 30.16 -8.17
CA ILE A 535 -15.68 30.49 -7.58
C ILE A 535 -16.47 29.20 -7.26
N ARG A 536 -17.51 29.30 -6.41
CA ARG A 536 -18.34 28.15 -6.01
C ARG A 536 -18.79 27.24 -7.16
N ASP A 537 -19.25 27.82 -8.26
CA ASP A 537 -19.74 27.06 -9.42
C ASP A 537 -18.60 26.35 -10.17
N GLU A 538 -17.40 26.94 -10.22
CA GLU A 538 -16.21 26.32 -10.78
C GLU A 538 -15.69 25.18 -9.88
N ALA A 539 -15.74 25.36 -8.56
CA ALA A 539 -15.43 24.30 -7.58
C ALA A 539 -16.41 23.12 -7.69
N TRP A 540 -17.70 23.38 -7.92
CA TRP A 540 -18.69 22.34 -8.20
C TRP A 540 -18.43 21.62 -9.53
N ASN A 541 -18.13 22.37 -10.59
CA ASN A 541 -17.77 21.79 -11.89
C ASN A 541 -16.53 20.89 -11.79
N LEU A 542 -15.50 21.28 -11.03
CA LEU A 542 -14.32 20.46 -10.76
C LEU A 542 -14.67 19.12 -10.11
N ILE A 543 -15.60 19.10 -9.14
CA ILE A 543 -16.13 17.85 -8.54
C ILE A 543 -16.80 16.99 -9.62
N CYS A 544 -17.67 17.58 -10.43
CA CYS A 544 -18.40 16.88 -11.49
C CYS A 544 -17.44 16.26 -12.53
N GLU A 545 -16.40 17.00 -12.91
CA GLU A 545 -15.36 16.56 -13.84
C GLU A 545 -14.54 15.38 -13.28
N LEU A 546 -14.16 15.42 -12.00
CA LEU A 546 -13.42 14.33 -11.36
C LEU A 546 -14.28 13.07 -11.14
N GLN A 547 -15.55 13.24 -10.79
CA GLN A 547 -16.51 12.13 -10.76
C GLN A 547 -16.71 11.54 -12.15
N ARG A 548 -16.79 12.38 -13.20
CA ARG A 548 -16.91 11.89 -14.58
C ARG A 548 -15.68 11.10 -15.03
N VAL A 549 -14.47 11.52 -14.66
CA VAL A 549 -13.24 10.72 -14.87
C VAL A 549 -13.32 9.37 -14.13
N ASN A 550 -13.81 9.34 -12.89
CA ASN A 550 -14.00 8.11 -12.12
C ASN A 550 -15.01 7.16 -12.79
N GLN A 551 -16.13 7.68 -13.31
CA GLN A 551 -17.10 6.88 -14.08
C GLN A 551 -16.47 6.24 -15.31
N ILE A 552 -15.62 6.96 -16.04
CA ILE A 552 -14.94 6.45 -17.24
C ILE A 552 -13.95 5.33 -16.85
N SER A 553 -13.15 5.49 -15.79
CA SER A 553 -12.25 4.43 -15.31
C SER A 553 -12.99 3.23 -14.73
N LEU A 554 -14.08 3.43 -13.99
CA LEU A 554 -14.94 2.36 -13.48
C LEU A 554 -15.61 1.59 -14.63
N ARG A 555 -16.07 2.29 -15.67
CA ARG A 555 -16.67 1.66 -16.88
C ARG A 555 -15.64 0.79 -17.60
N ARG A 556 -14.41 1.29 -17.72
CA ARG A 556 -13.28 0.54 -18.29
C ARG A 556 -12.94 -0.70 -17.46
N ALA A 557 -12.84 -0.57 -16.14
CA ALA A 557 -12.60 -1.67 -15.22
C ALA A 557 -13.71 -2.72 -15.25
N ALA A 558 -14.98 -2.30 -15.26
CA ALA A 558 -16.13 -3.19 -15.33
C ALA A 558 -16.26 -3.95 -16.67
N ARG A 559 -15.88 -3.32 -17.80
CA ARG A 559 -15.74 -4.01 -19.09
C ARG A 559 -14.55 -4.98 -19.11
N GLY A 560 -13.46 -4.63 -18.42
CA GLY A 560 -12.24 -5.42 -18.33
C GLY A 560 -11.47 -5.54 -19.66
N TYR A 561 -10.32 -6.23 -19.66
CA TYR A 561 -9.41 -6.38 -20.80
C TYR A 561 -9.37 -7.82 -21.28
N LEU A 562 -9.15 -8.04 -22.59
CA LEU A 562 -8.80 -9.37 -23.08
C LEU A 562 -7.37 -9.70 -22.70
N THR A 563 -7.15 -10.98 -22.41
CA THR A 563 -5.84 -11.53 -22.09
C THR A 563 -5.51 -12.69 -23.02
N ASP A 564 -4.23 -12.89 -23.31
CA ASP A 564 -3.74 -14.10 -23.97
C ASP A 564 -3.63 -15.21 -22.91
N PRO A 565 -4.50 -16.25 -22.95
CA PRO A 565 -4.52 -17.30 -21.94
C PRO A 565 -3.26 -18.17 -21.96
N ASP A 566 -2.55 -18.23 -23.08
CA ASP A 566 -1.33 -19.03 -23.25
C ASP A 566 -0.07 -18.20 -22.93
N PHE A 567 -0.18 -16.89 -22.69
CA PHE A 567 0.97 -15.98 -22.57
C PHE A 567 1.93 -16.35 -21.44
N ARG A 568 1.37 -16.66 -20.25
CA ARG A 568 2.13 -17.09 -19.07
C ARG A 568 2.96 -18.33 -19.38
N ASP A 569 2.31 -19.37 -19.88
CA ASP A 569 2.94 -20.64 -20.24
C ASP A 569 3.97 -20.48 -21.36
N ASN A 570 3.71 -19.60 -22.33
CA ASN A 570 4.65 -19.30 -23.42
C ASN A 570 5.85 -18.50 -22.93
N TYR A 571 5.67 -17.56 -21.99
CA TYR A 571 6.75 -16.84 -21.34
C TYR A 571 7.62 -17.78 -20.50
N GLU A 572 7.01 -18.64 -19.68
CA GLU A 572 7.70 -19.66 -18.89
C GLU A 572 8.51 -20.61 -19.77
N LYS A 573 7.92 -21.17 -20.84
CA LYS A 573 8.64 -22.01 -21.82
C LYS A 573 9.79 -21.29 -22.51
N LYS A 574 9.65 -19.98 -22.79
CA LYS A 574 10.68 -19.15 -23.42
C LYS A 574 11.87 -18.91 -22.49
N THR A 575 11.63 -18.64 -21.20
CA THR A 575 12.69 -18.29 -20.24
C THR A 575 13.25 -19.49 -19.47
N TYR A 576 12.58 -20.64 -19.50
CA TYR A 576 12.91 -21.83 -18.70
C TYR A 576 14.40 -22.19 -18.71
N ALA A 577 15.04 -22.24 -19.88
CA ALA A 577 16.44 -22.63 -20.00
C ALA A 577 17.40 -21.64 -19.31
N ASP A 578 17.26 -20.35 -19.60
CA ASP A 578 18.09 -19.29 -19.02
C ASP A 578 17.82 -19.12 -17.51
N PHE A 579 16.57 -19.30 -17.09
CA PHE A 579 16.18 -19.30 -15.68
C PHE A 579 16.82 -20.49 -14.94
N LYS A 580 16.74 -21.70 -15.49
CA LYS A 580 17.28 -22.92 -14.89
C LYS A 580 18.81 -22.87 -14.78
N ASP A 581 19.50 -22.39 -15.82
CA ASP A 581 20.97 -22.20 -15.82
C ASP A 581 21.40 -21.14 -14.79
N ALA A 582 20.62 -20.06 -14.65
CA ALA A 582 20.86 -19.03 -13.64
C ALA A 582 20.64 -19.56 -12.20
N GLU A 583 19.58 -20.34 -11.96
CA GLU A 583 19.36 -21.04 -10.69
C GLU A 583 20.49 -22.01 -10.36
N ASP A 584 20.91 -22.83 -11.33
CA ASP A 584 21.96 -23.84 -11.14
C ASP A 584 23.32 -23.17 -10.90
N THR A 585 23.59 -22.04 -11.57
CA THR A 585 24.77 -21.18 -11.34
C THR A 585 24.81 -20.61 -9.91
N LEU A 586 23.67 -20.11 -9.41
CA LEU A 586 23.57 -19.60 -8.03
C LEU A 586 23.71 -20.74 -7.02
N SER A 587 23.01 -21.85 -7.25
CA SER A 587 23.02 -23.03 -6.38
C SER A 587 24.41 -23.66 -6.29
N ALA A 588 25.16 -23.71 -7.40
CA ALA A 588 26.55 -24.19 -7.43
C ALA A 588 27.52 -23.28 -6.64
N ALA A 589 27.19 -21.99 -6.47
CA ALA A 589 27.90 -21.07 -5.59
C ALA A 589 27.40 -21.11 -4.13
N GLY A 590 26.43 -21.96 -3.80
CA GLY A 590 25.80 -22.03 -2.48
C GLY A 590 24.83 -20.89 -2.19
N LEU A 591 24.32 -20.20 -3.22
CA LEU A 591 23.36 -19.10 -3.12
C LEU A 591 21.93 -19.57 -3.37
N GLU A 592 21.00 -19.03 -2.60
CA GLU A 592 19.56 -19.18 -2.86
C GLU A 592 19.16 -18.28 -4.03
N PRO A 593 18.51 -18.81 -5.08
CA PRO A 593 18.02 -18.01 -6.20
C PRO A 593 17.11 -16.86 -5.73
N GLY A 594 17.18 -15.71 -6.40
CA GLY A 594 16.36 -14.54 -6.06
C GLY A 594 16.78 -13.73 -4.81
N ARG A 595 17.71 -14.21 -3.98
CA ARG A 595 18.17 -13.51 -2.75
C ARG A 595 19.33 -12.56 -2.98
N GLY A 596 19.01 -11.31 -3.33
CA GLY A 596 20.00 -10.27 -3.63
C GLY A 596 20.84 -9.85 -2.43
N ASP A 597 20.27 -9.85 -1.22
CA ASP A 597 20.96 -9.63 0.05
C ASP A 597 22.08 -10.66 0.25
N LYS A 598 21.77 -11.94 -0.03
CA LYS A 598 22.68 -13.07 0.17
C LYS A 598 23.77 -13.15 -0.88
N LEU A 599 23.46 -12.76 -2.12
CA LEU A 599 24.47 -12.50 -3.15
C LEU A 599 25.50 -11.47 -2.64
N ILE A 600 25.06 -10.30 -2.17
CA ILE A 600 25.99 -9.23 -1.74
C ILE A 600 26.80 -9.65 -0.50
N GLU A 601 26.21 -10.34 0.47
CA GLU A 601 26.94 -10.92 1.61
C GLU A 601 28.03 -11.91 1.16
N HIS A 602 27.72 -12.82 0.23
CA HIS A 602 28.69 -13.78 -0.30
C HIS A 602 29.83 -13.09 -1.06
N LEU A 603 29.51 -12.15 -1.95
CA LEU A 603 30.51 -11.40 -2.72
C LEU A 603 31.43 -10.56 -1.81
N TYR A 604 30.91 -10.07 -0.69
CA TYR A 604 31.73 -9.41 0.33
C TYR A 604 32.71 -10.38 1.00
N GLN A 605 32.22 -11.55 1.42
CA GLN A 605 33.04 -12.57 2.10
C GLN A 605 34.19 -13.10 1.23
N ILE A 606 33.96 -13.27 -0.08
CA ILE A 606 35.00 -13.72 -1.03
C ILE A 606 35.85 -12.56 -1.60
N GLY A 607 35.64 -11.33 -1.15
CA GLY A 607 36.42 -10.16 -1.56
C GLY A 607 36.21 -9.70 -3.01
N GLN A 608 35.02 -9.98 -3.58
CA GLN A 608 34.67 -9.63 -4.97
C GLN A 608 33.76 -8.39 -5.09
N LEU A 609 33.36 -7.76 -3.98
CA LEU A 609 32.76 -6.42 -4.02
C LEU A 609 33.80 -5.32 -4.23
N PRO A 610 33.49 -4.28 -5.02
CA PRO A 610 34.21 -3.00 -5.03
C PRO A 610 34.37 -2.40 -3.62
N GLY A 611 35.52 -1.79 -3.35
CA GLY A 611 35.85 -1.23 -2.03
C GLY A 611 35.01 -0.01 -1.61
N ASP A 612 34.32 0.62 -2.55
CA ASP A 612 33.42 1.78 -2.37
C ASP A 612 31.93 1.37 -2.29
N TRP A 613 31.62 0.10 -1.98
CA TRP A 613 30.26 -0.41 -2.04
C TRP A 613 29.26 0.41 -1.22
N PRO A 614 28.12 0.83 -1.79
CA PRO A 614 27.14 1.66 -1.10
C PRO A 614 26.51 0.93 0.10
N LYS A 615 26.08 1.72 1.08
CA LYS A 615 25.39 1.23 2.27
C LYS A 615 23.99 1.84 2.40
N THR A 616 23.08 1.08 3.01
CA THR A 616 21.75 1.54 3.41
C THR A 616 21.84 2.62 4.51
N PRO A 617 20.75 3.36 4.82
CA PRO A 617 20.72 4.23 6.00
C PRO A 617 21.03 3.50 7.31
N THR A 618 20.71 2.20 7.38
CA THR A 618 21.01 1.28 8.49
C THR A 618 22.44 0.71 8.47
N GLY A 619 23.30 1.13 7.53
CA GLY A 619 24.73 0.79 7.50
C GLY A 619 25.09 -0.59 6.91
N LYS A 620 24.10 -1.38 6.49
CA LYS A 620 24.28 -2.64 5.74
C LYS A 620 24.78 -2.35 4.32
N LEU A 621 25.48 -3.31 3.71
CA LEU A 621 25.81 -3.24 2.28
C LEU A 621 24.52 -3.23 1.46
N SER A 622 24.37 -2.31 0.50
CA SER A 622 23.16 -2.27 -0.30
C SER A 622 23.09 -3.44 -1.28
N ALA A 623 21.94 -4.11 -1.28
CA ALA A 623 21.53 -5.09 -2.28
C ALA A 623 20.37 -4.57 -3.14
N ASP A 624 20.17 -3.25 -3.19
CA ASP A 624 19.20 -2.64 -4.09
C ASP A 624 19.55 -2.88 -5.57
N LYS A 625 18.55 -2.73 -6.46
CA LYS A 625 18.69 -2.96 -7.90
C LYS A 625 19.76 -2.07 -8.56
N SER A 626 20.02 -0.87 -8.05
CA SER A 626 21.06 0.04 -8.54
C SER A 626 22.46 -0.42 -8.11
N ALA A 627 22.60 -0.88 -6.86
CA ALA A 627 23.83 -1.48 -6.35
C ALA A 627 24.18 -2.74 -7.16
N ILE A 628 23.29 -3.73 -7.24
CA ILE A 628 23.52 -4.98 -7.98
C ILE A 628 23.83 -4.72 -9.46
N LYS A 629 23.19 -3.72 -10.08
CA LYS A 629 23.48 -3.32 -11.48
C LYS A 629 24.95 -2.98 -11.72
N LYS A 630 25.66 -2.38 -10.74
CA LYS A 630 27.11 -2.13 -10.86
C LYS A 630 27.91 -3.41 -11.10
N LEU A 631 27.58 -4.50 -10.39
CA LEU A 631 28.24 -5.79 -10.55
C LEU A 631 27.89 -6.44 -11.91
N THR A 632 26.63 -6.30 -12.34
CA THR A 632 26.21 -6.77 -13.67
C THR A 632 26.93 -6.02 -14.80
N GLU A 633 27.12 -4.70 -14.67
CA GLU A 633 27.90 -3.87 -15.61
C GLU A 633 29.40 -4.18 -15.59
N LEU A 634 29.94 -4.66 -14.46
CA LEU A 634 31.28 -5.23 -14.35
C LEU A 634 31.38 -6.69 -14.86
N GLY A 635 30.30 -7.26 -15.39
CA GLY A 635 30.27 -8.62 -15.95
C GLY A 635 30.27 -9.74 -14.92
N HIS A 636 29.87 -9.47 -13.67
CA HIS A 636 29.92 -10.45 -12.60
C HIS A 636 28.89 -11.59 -12.80
N PRO A 637 29.30 -12.87 -12.94
CA PRO A 637 28.41 -13.96 -13.35
C PRO A 637 27.27 -14.20 -12.36
N LEU A 638 27.55 -14.25 -11.05
CA LEU A 638 26.52 -14.45 -10.03
C LEU A 638 25.51 -13.29 -9.95
N ALA A 639 25.91 -12.07 -10.31
CA ALA A 639 24.99 -10.92 -10.33
C ALA A 639 24.09 -10.95 -11.57
N ALA A 640 24.61 -11.40 -12.71
CA ALA A 640 23.82 -11.66 -13.92
C ALA A 640 22.80 -12.80 -13.67
N ALA A 641 23.23 -13.92 -13.10
CA ALA A 641 22.35 -15.04 -12.78
C ALA A 641 21.24 -14.63 -11.79
N HIS A 642 21.58 -13.95 -10.69
CA HIS A 642 20.59 -13.42 -9.75
C HIS A 642 19.59 -12.48 -10.44
N ARG A 643 20.07 -11.62 -11.35
CA ARG A 643 19.21 -10.69 -12.10
C ARG A 643 18.22 -11.43 -13.00
N THR A 644 18.66 -12.47 -13.70
CA THR A 644 17.82 -13.33 -14.56
C THR A 644 16.70 -14.00 -13.75
N VAL A 645 17.02 -14.59 -12.61
CA VAL A 645 16.02 -15.20 -11.72
C VAL A 645 15.03 -14.14 -11.22
N ALA A 646 15.54 -13.07 -10.60
CA ALA A 646 14.71 -12.05 -9.96
C ALA A 646 13.75 -11.34 -10.95
N ASP A 647 14.19 -11.07 -12.18
CA ASP A 647 13.32 -10.48 -13.20
C ASP A 647 12.29 -11.46 -13.75
N THR A 648 12.66 -12.73 -13.97
CA THR A 648 11.74 -13.77 -14.46
C THR A 648 10.65 -14.07 -13.43
N THR A 649 11.01 -14.28 -12.16
CA THR A 649 10.06 -14.48 -11.07
C THR A 649 9.13 -13.28 -10.91
N LYS A 650 9.66 -12.05 -10.99
CA LYS A 650 8.84 -10.83 -10.95
C LYS A 650 7.83 -10.76 -12.10
N ILE A 651 8.23 -11.15 -13.31
CA ILE A 651 7.32 -11.15 -14.47
C ILE A 651 6.24 -12.22 -14.29
N LEU A 652 6.61 -13.46 -13.97
CA LEU A 652 5.64 -14.55 -13.74
C LEU A 652 4.61 -14.19 -12.65
N GLY A 653 5.03 -13.53 -11.56
CA GLY A 653 4.11 -13.07 -10.52
C GLY A 653 3.08 -12.03 -10.99
N TYR A 654 3.40 -11.16 -11.94
CA TYR A 654 2.41 -10.28 -12.57
C TYR A 654 1.45 -11.04 -13.49
N LEU A 655 1.94 -12.06 -14.21
CA LEU A 655 1.11 -12.87 -15.11
C LEU A 655 0.12 -13.75 -14.33
N GLU A 656 0.51 -14.26 -13.17
CA GLU A 656 -0.38 -15.04 -12.28
C GLU A 656 -1.55 -14.20 -11.77
N LYS A 657 -1.29 -12.98 -11.24
CA LYS A 657 -2.34 -12.04 -10.81
C LYS A 657 -3.38 -11.76 -11.90
N VAL A 658 -2.95 -11.72 -13.16
CA VAL A 658 -3.84 -11.53 -14.31
C VAL A 658 -4.69 -12.77 -14.54
N ASN A 659 -4.10 -13.97 -14.52
CA ASN A 659 -4.81 -15.24 -14.68
C ASN A 659 -5.87 -15.48 -13.60
N ASP A 660 -5.52 -15.25 -12.33
CA ASP A 660 -6.45 -15.38 -11.19
C ASP A 660 -7.69 -14.49 -11.37
N ASN A 661 -7.47 -13.22 -11.72
CA ASN A 661 -8.54 -12.23 -11.90
C ASN A 661 -9.45 -12.57 -13.11
N VAL A 662 -8.87 -13.07 -14.20
CA VAL A 662 -9.57 -13.44 -15.45
C VAL A 662 -10.53 -14.62 -15.27
N ARG A 663 -10.31 -15.48 -14.28
CA ARG A 663 -10.92 -16.82 -14.13
C ARG A 663 -12.46 -16.87 -14.25
N HIS A 664 -13.18 -15.84 -13.80
CA HIS A 664 -14.66 -15.85 -13.73
C HIS A 664 -15.35 -15.29 -14.95
N THR A 665 -14.86 -14.16 -15.48
CA THR A 665 -15.49 -13.43 -16.60
C THR A 665 -14.82 -13.69 -17.94
N GLY A 666 -13.62 -14.27 -17.93
CA GLY A 666 -12.73 -14.37 -19.08
C GLY A 666 -12.06 -13.05 -19.47
N ARG A 667 -12.04 -12.04 -18.58
CA ARG A 667 -11.45 -10.72 -18.79
C ARG A 667 -10.79 -10.20 -17.51
N LEU A 668 -9.72 -9.41 -17.66
CA LEU A 668 -9.03 -8.77 -16.54
C LEU A 668 -9.80 -7.54 -16.06
N HIS A 669 -10.10 -7.42 -14.78
CA HIS A 669 -10.78 -6.30 -14.13
C HIS A 669 -9.84 -5.64 -13.08
N PRO A 670 -9.01 -4.67 -13.48
CA PRO A 670 -8.09 -3.97 -12.57
C PRO A 670 -8.81 -2.90 -11.76
N MET A 671 -8.30 -2.60 -10.57
CA MET A 671 -8.87 -1.58 -9.69
C MET A 671 -8.19 -0.23 -9.94
N ILE A 672 -8.89 0.69 -10.61
CA ILE A 672 -8.35 2.01 -10.99
C ILE A 672 -8.85 3.07 -9.99
N GLY A 673 -7.94 3.68 -9.25
CA GLY A 673 -8.24 4.71 -8.24
C GLY A 673 -7.97 6.12 -8.74
N VAL A 674 -9.02 6.87 -9.09
CA VAL A 674 -8.90 8.31 -9.39
C VAL A 674 -8.55 9.09 -8.13
N LEU A 675 -7.62 10.04 -8.26
CA LEU A 675 -6.93 10.71 -7.14
C LEU A 675 -6.22 9.75 -6.15
N GLY A 676 -5.94 8.51 -6.53
CA GLY A 676 -5.40 7.48 -5.61
C GLY A 676 -4.02 7.79 -5.03
N ALA A 677 -3.19 8.58 -5.72
CA ALA A 677 -1.94 9.10 -5.18
C ALA A 677 -2.17 10.42 -4.42
N ALA A 678 -2.58 10.33 -3.14
CA ALA A 678 -3.07 11.46 -2.32
C ALA A 678 -2.35 12.82 -2.55
N ALA A 679 -1.01 12.85 -2.40
CA ALA A 679 -0.22 14.09 -2.48
C ALA A 679 -0.21 14.78 -3.86
N THR A 680 -0.58 14.11 -4.95
CA THR A 680 -0.60 14.69 -6.31
C THR A 680 -1.96 14.58 -7.01
N GLY A 681 -2.78 13.62 -6.57
CA GLY A 681 -4.03 13.22 -7.21
C GLY A 681 -3.86 12.49 -8.53
N ARG A 682 -2.71 11.85 -8.81
CA ARG A 682 -2.56 10.91 -9.94
C ARG A 682 -3.42 9.65 -9.75
N MET A 683 -3.79 9.00 -10.86
CA MET A 683 -4.43 7.68 -10.81
C MET A 683 -3.49 6.61 -10.24
N SER A 684 -4.04 5.71 -9.43
CA SER A 684 -3.37 4.46 -9.02
C SER A 684 -4.07 3.25 -9.66
N VAL A 685 -3.36 2.12 -9.75
CA VAL A 685 -3.94 0.83 -10.11
C VAL A 685 -3.47 -0.23 -9.11
N THR A 686 -4.41 -0.94 -8.48
CA THR A 686 -4.17 -1.96 -7.46
C THR A 686 -4.77 -3.31 -7.84
N GLY A 687 -4.38 -4.36 -7.10
CA GLY A 687 -4.76 -5.76 -7.37
C GLY A 687 -3.98 -6.37 -8.53
N THR A 688 -3.92 -5.66 -9.66
CA THR A 688 -3.11 -5.97 -10.85
C THR A 688 -2.40 -4.69 -11.27
N GLU A 689 -1.18 -4.46 -10.78
CA GLU A 689 -0.54 -3.14 -10.79
C GLU A 689 0.01 -2.74 -12.18
N LEU A 690 -0.88 -2.55 -13.16
CA LEU A 690 -0.54 -2.33 -14.59
C LEU A 690 0.48 -1.20 -14.81
N HIS A 691 0.40 -0.12 -14.02
CA HIS A 691 1.38 0.99 -14.07
C HIS A 691 2.84 0.53 -13.80
N GLN A 692 3.04 -0.63 -13.18
CA GLN A 692 4.35 -1.19 -12.85
C GLN A 692 4.79 -2.33 -13.79
N PHE A 693 3.98 -2.71 -14.79
CA PHE A 693 4.25 -3.88 -15.64
C PHE A 693 5.55 -3.69 -16.46
N PRO A 694 6.54 -4.59 -16.29
CA PRO A 694 7.71 -4.66 -17.17
C PRO A 694 7.30 -4.90 -18.62
N GLY A 695 8.09 -4.43 -19.59
CA GLY A 695 7.78 -4.56 -21.03
C GLY A 695 7.44 -5.99 -21.47
N ASP A 696 8.16 -6.99 -20.95
CA ASP A 696 7.90 -8.40 -21.22
C ASP A 696 6.58 -8.94 -20.62
N ALA A 697 6.03 -8.30 -19.57
CA ALA A 697 4.74 -8.67 -18.99
C ALA A 697 3.56 -8.03 -19.73
N ARG A 698 3.76 -6.87 -20.40
CA ARG A 698 2.69 -6.10 -21.05
C ARG A 698 1.93 -6.90 -22.11
N GLY A 699 2.61 -7.79 -22.83
CA GLY A 699 2.06 -8.58 -23.93
C GLY A 699 0.91 -9.53 -23.55
N ILE A 700 0.65 -9.78 -22.26
CA ILE A 700 -0.52 -10.55 -21.83
C ILE A 700 -1.84 -9.86 -22.18
N LEU A 701 -1.86 -8.53 -22.31
CA LEU A 701 -3.07 -7.78 -22.69
C LEU A 701 -3.20 -7.68 -24.22
N ILE A 702 -4.35 -8.14 -24.72
CA ILE A 702 -4.72 -8.09 -26.14
C ILE A 702 -5.78 -7.00 -26.37
N SER A 703 -5.71 -6.33 -27.52
CA SER A 703 -6.78 -5.45 -27.98
C SER A 703 -8.11 -6.18 -28.24
N ASP A 704 -9.22 -5.55 -27.86
CA ASP A 704 -10.58 -5.93 -28.29
C ASP A 704 -10.80 -5.75 -29.81
N THR A 705 -9.89 -5.08 -30.53
CA THR A 705 -10.06 -4.70 -31.94
C THR A 705 -8.99 -5.30 -32.86
N THR A 706 -9.36 -5.49 -34.13
CA THR A 706 -8.43 -5.92 -35.18
C THR A 706 -7.36 -4.89 -35.53
N ASN A 707 -7.57 -3.62 -35.16
CA ASN A 707 -6.65 -2.53 -35.45
C ASN A 707 -5.55 -2.40 -34.39
N GLY A 708 -5.77 -2.98 -33.20
CA GLY A 708 -4.82 -2.96 -32.11
C GLY A 708 -4.91 -1.71 -31.23
N TRP A 709 -3.87 -1.52 -30.43
CA TRP A 709 -3.69 -0.37 -29.57
C TRP A 709 -2.56 0.53 -30.02
N SER A 710 -2.72 1.82 -29.70
CA SER A 710 -1.70 2.85 -29.82
C SER A 710 -1.45 3.47 -28.46
N SER A 711 -0.20 3.84 -28.24
CA SER A 711 0.23 4.69 -27.14
C SER A 711 0.24 6.14 -27.64
N VAL A 712 -0.32 7.07 -26.88
CA VAL A 712 -0.19 8.51 -27.11
C VAL A 712 0.31 9.13 -25.82
N ASP A 713 1.49 9.73 -25.87
CA ASP A 713 2.15 10.39 -24.74
C ASP A 713 2.46 11.84 -25.09
N TRP A 714 2.60 12.71 -24.08
CA TRP A 714 3.09 14.07 -24.28
C TRP A 714 4.60 14.11 -24.39
N SER A 715 5.11 14.99 -25.26
CA SER A 715 6.53 15.30 -25.32
C SER A 715 6.99 16.08 -24.07
N THR A 716 7.11 15.39 -22.92
CA THR A 716 7.42 15.90 -21.56
C THR A 716 6.42 16.92 -20.98
N ILE A 717 5.24 16.46 -20.53
CA ILE A 717 4.15 17.33 -20.03
C ILE A 717 4.53 18.20 -18.83
N GLU A 718 5.24 17.65 -17.84
CA GLU A 718 5.50 18.34 -16.57
C GLU A 718 6.36 19.62 -16.72
N PRO A 719 7.57 19.58 -17.33
CA PRO A 719 8.38 20.78 -17.48
C PRO A 719 7.77 21.79 -18.46
N VAL A 720 7.00 21.33 -19.45
CA VAL A 720 6.27 22.20 -20.39
C VAL A 720 5.15 22.96 -19.66
N THR A 721 4.33 22.26 -18.88
CA THR A 721 3.26 22.85 -18.05
C THR A 721 3.83 23.87 -17.07
N MET A 722 4.88 23.51 -16.34
CA MET A 722 5.56 24.42 -15.41
C MET A 722 6.09 25.67 -16.11
N ALA A 723 6.76 25.53 -17.25
CA ALA A 723 7.32 26.66 -18.00
C ALA A 723 6.23 27.59 -18.57
N MET A 724 5.09 27.04 -18.98
CA MET A 724 3.92 27.82 -19.41
C MET A 724 3.35 28.65 -18.26
N CYS A 725 3.19 28.05 -17.08
CA CYS A 725 2.74 28.76 -15.87
C CYS A 725 3.76 29.81 -15.38
N ALA A 726 5.06 29.57 -15.60
CA ALA A 726 6.13 30.53 -15.32
C ALA A 726 6.15 31.70 -16.31
N GLY A 727 5.79 31.47 -17.58
CA GLY A 727 5.91 32.42 -18.68
C GLY A 727 7.31 32.44 -19.32
N ASP A 728 8.01 31.30 -19.31
CA ASP A 728 9.39 31.19 -19.82
C ASP A 728 9.42 31.01 -21.34
N ASP A 729 9.02 32.06 -22.08
CA ASP A 729 8.97 32.08 -23.55
C ASP A 729 10.29 31.60 -24.18
N GLY A 730 11.45 31.94 -23.61
CA GLY A 730 12.77 31.59 -24.14
C GLY A 730 13.13 30.11 -23.99
N PHE A 731 12.60 29.44 -22.96
CA PHE A 731 12.70 27.98 -22.80
C PHE A 731 11.71 27.23 -23.70
N LEU A 732 10.52 27.80 -23.90
CA LEU A 732 9.43 27.18 -24.66
C LEU A 732 9.51 27.36 -26.19
N GLU A 733 10.05 28.47 -26.68
CA GLU A 733 10.05 28.81 -28.11
C GLU A 733 10.71 27.74 -29.01
N PRO A 734 11.86 27.12 -28.65
CA PRO A 734 12.43 26.02 -29.42
C PRO A 734 11.52 24.79 -29.50
N PHE A 735 10.87 24.42 -28.38
CA PHE A 735 9.91 23.31 -28.31
C PHE A 735 8.66 23.58 -29.17
N PHE A 736 8.17 24.82 -29.16
CA PHE A 736 7.06 25.31 -29.97
C PHE A 736 7.34 25.37 -31.47
N ASN A 737 8.61 25.31 -31.86
CA ASN A 737 9.09 25.27 -33.25
C ASN A 737 9.50 23.84 -33.68
N GLY A 738 9.16 22.81 -32.89
CA GLY A 738 9.42 21.40 -33.18
C GLY A 738 10.74 20.86 -32.61
N GLY A 739 11.60 21.73 -32.06
CA GLY A 739 12.88 21.34 -31.46
C GLY A 739 12.77 20.61 -30.12
N ASP A 740 13.92 20.23 -29.56
CA ASP A 740 14.02 19.63 -28.24
C ASP A 740 13.95 20.69 -27.13
N LEU A 741 13.28 20.35 -26.03
CA LEU A 741 13.13 21.23 -24.86
C LEU A 741 14.46 21.49 -24.12
N TYR A 742 15.36 20.49 -24.06
CA TYR A 742 16.54 20.52 -23.19
C TYR A 742 17.81 21.01 -23.88
N ILE A 743 17.98 20.76 -25.18
CA ILE A 743 19.18 21.18 -25.96
C ILE A 743 19.49 22.69 -25.82
N PRO A 744 18.54 23.63 -25.94
CA PRO A 744 18.83 25.06 -25.86
C PRO A 744 19.40 25.47 -24.49
N VAL A 745 18.80 24.97 -23.41
CA VAL A 745 19.23 25.23 -22.02
C VAL A 745 20.58 24.57 -21.74
N ALA A 746 20.80 23.38 -22.28
CA ALA A 746 22.07 22.68 -22.17
C ALA A 746 23.21 23.44 -22.88
N ARG A 747 22.98 24.02 -24.07
CA ARG A 747 23.94 24.93 -24.71
C ARG A 747 24.18 26.19 -23.87
N ALA A 748 23.11 26.84 -23.39
CA ALA A 748 23.22 28.04 -22.56
C ALA A 748 24.00 27.82 -21.25
N ALA A 749 23.89 26.63 -20.65
CA ALA A 749 24.68 26.23 -19.47
C ALA A 749 26.08 25.67 -19.79
N GLY A 750 26.48 25.61 -21.06
CA GLY A 750 27.78 25.09 -21.50
C GLY A 750 27.93 23.56 -21.42
N LEU A 751 26.82 22.82 -21.33
CA LEU A 751 26.78 21.34 -21.35
C LEU A 751 26.85 20.76 -22.77
N ILE A 752 26.53 21.55 -23.79
CA ILE A 752 26.64 21.18 -25.21
C ILE A 752 27.42 22.29 -25.93
N PRO A 753 28.48 21.96 -26.70
CA PRO A 753 29.20 22.95 -27.51
C PRO A 753 28.28 23.63 -28.55
N PRO A 754 28.49 24.92 -28.87
CA PRO A 754 27.62 25.66 -29.80
C PRO A 754 27.62 25.14 -31.25
N ASP A 755 28.66 24.42 -31.64
CA ASP A 755 28.92 23.87 -32.97
C ASP A 755 28.33 22.47 -33.21
N VAL A 756 27.88 21.78 -32.16
CA VAL A 756 27.17 20.50 -32.28
C VAL A 756 25.76 20.76 -32.83
N SER A 757 25.35 20.04 -33.87
CA SER A 757 24.01 20.17 -34.49
C SER A 757 22.88 19.77 -33.53
N ASP A 758 21.63 20.17 -33.80
CA ASP A 758 20.48 19.75 -32.99
C ASP A 758 20.25 18.23 -33.06
N GLU A 759 20.52 17.62 -34.21
CA GLU A 759 20.41 16.17 -34.45
C GLU A 759 21.43 15.39 -33.60
N ASP A 760 22.70 15.80 -33.62
CA ASP A 760 23.75 15.22 -32.78
C ASP A 760 23.51 15.51 -31.28
N ALA A 761 22.99 16.69 -30.95
CA ALA A 761 22.71 17.12 -29.58
C ALA A 761 21.56 16.33 -28.93
N ALA A 762 20.64 15.75 -29.71
CA ALA A 762 19.57 14.89 -29.19
C ALA A 762 20.10 13.66 -28.43
N GLY A 763 21.19 13.06 -28.93
CA GLY A 763 21.89 11.94 -28.28
C GLY A 763 22.91 12.36 -27.21
N HIS A 764 23.32 13.62 -27.19
CA HIS A 764 24.48 14.11 -26.44
C HIS A 764 24.30 14.02 -24.91
N ALA A 765 25.39 13.69 -24.21
CA ALA A 765 25.40 13.52 -22.75
C ALA A 765 24.98 14.80 -22.00
N GLY A 766 25.33 15.98 -22.53
CA GLY A 766 24.92 17.28 -22.01
C GLY A 766 23.41 17.52 -22.01
N ARG A 767 22.67 17.02 -23.02
CA ARG A 767 21.20 17.09 -23.04
C ARG A 767 20.62 16.26 -21.88
N LYS A 768 21.13 15.03 -21.72
CA LYS A 768 20.72 14.12 -20.63
C LYS A 768 20.99 14.74 -19.26
N ALA A 769 22.15 15.38 -19.09
CA ALA A 769 22.49 16.11 -17.87
C ALA A 769 21.54 17.30 -17.58
N ALA A 770 21.19 18.09 -18.59
CA ALA A 770 20.22 19.17 -18.44
C ALA A 770 18.83 18.66 -18.05
N LYS A 771 18.35 17.57 -18.67
CA LYS A 771 17.10 16.89 -18.28
C LYS A 771 17.13 16.43 -16.82
N VAL A 772 18.24 15.82 -16.38
CA VAL A 772 18.42 15.38 -14.99
C VAL A 772 18.34 16.56 -14.02
N ILE A 773 19.00 17.69 -14.29
CA ILE A 773 19.01 18.86 -13.40
C ILE A 773 17.63 19.53 -13.31
N ILE A 774 16.89 19.65 -14.43
CA ILE A 774 15.54 20.22 -14.44
C ILE A 774 14.58 19.38 -13.60
N LEU A 775 14.54 18.06 -13.85
CA LEU A 775 13.69 17.15 -13.10
C LEU A 775 14.09 17.10 -11.62
N ALA A 776 15.40 17.14 -11.32
CA ALA A 776 15.90 17.24 -9.95
C ALA A 776 15.39 18.50 -9.23
N ALA A 777 15.36 19.64 -9.90
CA ALA A 777 14.84 20.89 -9.32
C ALA A 777 13.31 20.83 -9.10
N MET A 778 12.57 20.28 -10.06
CA MET A 778 11.11 20.10 -9.96
C MET A 778 10.73 19.13 -8.82
N TYR A 779 11.51 18.07 -8.62
CA TYR A 779 11.23 17.02 -7.63
C TYR A 779 11.92 17.25 -6.27
N GLY A 780 12.54 18.41 -6.04
CA GLY A 780 13.23 18.71 -4.77
C GLY A 780 14.42 17.80 -4.45
N GLN A 781 15.09 17.24 -5.47
CA GLN A 781 16.11 16.21 -5.30
C GLN A 781 17.39 16.74 -4.62
N GLY A 782 17.84 16.07 -3.57
CA GLY A 782 19.03 16.44 -2.81
C GLY A 782 20.36 16.29 -3.58
N LYS A 783 21.34 17.16 -3.25
CA LYS A 783 22.64 17.30 -3.96
C LYS A 783 23.40 16.00 -4.23
N ARG A 784 23.43 15.06 -3.28
CA ARG A 784 24.11 13.74 -3.45
C ARG A 784 23.45 12.89 -4.54
N SER A 785 22.12 12.88 -4.57
CA SER A 785 21.34 12.10 -5.53
C SER A 785 21.42 12.73 -6.93
N LEU A 786 21.40 14.08 -7.01
CA LEU A 786 21.68 14.81 -8.25
C LEU A 786 23.06 14.48 -8.83
N ALA A 787 24.11 14.48 -7.99
CA ALA A 787 25.47 14.13 -8.43
C ALA A 787 25.56 12.71 -9.01
N ALA A 788 24.93 11.72 -8.37
CA ALA A 788 24.88 10.34 -8.86
C ALA A 788 24.14 10.22 -10.22
N ASN A 789 22.98 10.88 -10.37
CA ASN A 789 22.24 10.88 -11.62
C ASN A 789 23.01 11.61 -12.74
N LEU A 790 23.71 12.69 -12.42
CA LEU A 790 24.58 13.41 -13.35
C LEU A 790 25.77 12.58 -13.80
N ALA A 791 26.39 11.82 -12.89
CA ALA A 791 27.49 10.91 -13.22
C ALA A 791 27.05 9.85 -14.25
N ALA A 792 25.87 9.27 -14.05
CA ALA A 792 25.28 8.33 -15.01
C ALA A 792 24.93 8.99 -16.36
N ALA A 793 24.38 10.21 -16.35
CA ALA A 793 24.02 10.94 -17.57
C ALA A 793 25.23 11.40 -18.40
N LEU A 794 26.29 11.85 -17.72
CA LEU A 794 27.53 12.34 -18.33
C LEU A 794 28.56 11.24 -18.59
N LYS A 795 28.35 10.03 -18.07
CA LYS A 795 29.29 8.89 -18.11
C LYS A 795 30.69 9.22 -17.58
N LYS A 796 30.74 10.01 -16.50
CA LYS A 796 31.97 10.37 -15.77
C LYS A 796 31.65 10.56 -14.29
N GLU A 797 32.68 10.62 -13.44
CA GLU A 797 32.49 11.07 -12.06
C GLU A 797 32.04 12.54 -12.02
N VAL A 798 31.15 12.84 -11.06
CA VAL A 798 30.60 14.18 -10.79
C VAL A 798 30.53 14.34 -9.28
N THR A 799 31.17 15.39 -8.74
CA THR A 799 31.13 15.68 -7.30
C THR A 799 29.84 16.41 -6.91
N THR A 800 29.53 16.49 -5.61
CA THR A 800 28.39 17.30 -5.12
C THR A 800 28.53 18.78 -5.44
N ASP A 801 29.77 19.27 -5.52
CA ASP A 801 30.08 20.67 -5.78
C ASP A 801 29.96 20.96 -7.28
N GLU A 802 30.49 20.06 -8.14
CA GLU A 802 30.26 20.14 -9.59
C GLU A 802 28.77 20.06 -9.94
N ALA A 803 28.02 19.18 -9.27
CA ALA A 803 26.55 19.11 -9.43
C ALA A 803 25.86 20.42 -9.02
N GLY A 804 26.35 21.08 -7.96
CA GLY A 804 25.88 22.40 -7.51
C GLY A 804 26.21 23.52 -8.50
N ASP A 805 27.39 23.51 -9.09
CA ASP A 805 27.81 24.46 -10.13
C ASP A 805 27.00 24.28 -11.42
N LEU A 806 26.79 23.04 -11.85
CA LEU A 806 25.96 22.73 -13.03
C LEU A 806 24.50 23.13 -12.80
N HIS A 807 23.94 22.87 -11.62
CA HIS A 807 22.62 23.35 -11.24
C HIS A 807 22.54 24.89 -11.24
N THR A 808 23.58 25.57 -10.75
CA THR A 808 23.65 27.05 -10.75
C THR A 808 23.72 27.62 -12.17
N LYS A 809 24.51 27.01 -13.07
CA LYS A 809 24.58 27.38 -14.49
C LYS A 809 23.23 27.19 -15.20
N LEU A 810 22.55 26.07 -14.96
CA LEU A 810 21.23 25.82 -15.56
C LEU A 810 20.17 26.79 -15.02
N LYS A 811 20.18 27.08 -13.71
CA LYS A 811 19.32 28.10 -13.11
C LYS A 811 19.55 29.49 -13.71
N ALA A 812 20.78 29.84 -14.04
CA ALA A 812 21.09 31.09 -14.75
C ALA A 812 20.62 31.10 -16.21
N ALA A 813 20.50 29.93 -16.85
CA ALA A 813 19.99 29.77 -18.22
C ALA A 813 18.44 29.81 -18.33
N MET A 814 17.72 29.46 -17.26
CA MET A 814 16.24 29.49 -17.18
C MET A 814 15.73 30.18 -15.90
N PRO A 815 16.06 31.48 -15.69
CA PRO A 815 15.77 32.18 -14.45
C PRO A 815 14.27 32.40 -14.22
N VAL A 816 13.44 32.48 -15.27
CA VAL A 816 11.98 32.67 -15.14
C VAL A 816 11.33 31.44 -14.52
N THR A 817 11.59 30.25 -15.09
CA THR A 817 11.14 28.97 -14.54
C THR A 817 11.61 28.76 -13.10
N PHE A 818 12.89 29.00 -12.79
CA PHE A 818 13.40 28.82 -11.42
C PHE A 818 12.88 29.85 -10.40
N ASN A 819 12.54 31.08 -10.84
CA ASN A 819 11.86 32.03 -9.97
C ASN A 819 10.41 31.59 -9.69
N PHE A 820 9.69 31.08 -10.70
CA PHE A 820 8.35 30.54 -10.51
C PHE A 820 8.32 29.35 -9.54
N MET A 821 9.27 28.40 -9.64
CA MET A 821 9.37 27.29 -8.66
C MET A 821 9.54 27.79 -7.23
N ARG A 822 10.39 28.81 -7.01
CA ARG A 822 10.53 29.46 -5.69
C ARG A 822 9.23 30.13 -5.26
N ASP A 823 8.54 30.83 -6.17
CA ASP A 823 7.30 31.53 -5.86
C ASP A 823 6.15 30.55 -5.53
N VAL A 824 6.14 29.33 -6.10
CA VAL A 824 5.24 28.22 -5.69
C VAL A 824 5.60 27.77 -4.27
N GLN A 825 6.87 27.51 -3.99
CA GLN A 825 7.33 27.11 -2.66
C GLN A 825 6.98 28.15 -1.59
N SER A 826 7.25 29.44 -1.83
CA SER A 826 6.94 30.52 -0.88
C SER A 826 5.44 30.79 -0.71
N ARG A 827 4.58 30.35 -1.64
CA ARG A 827 3.12 30.34 -1.41
C ARG A 827 2.72 29.18 -0.51
N ALA A 828 3.27 28.00 -0.75
CA ALA A 828 3.03 26.83 0.08
C ALA A 828 3.51 27.07 1.52
N GLU A 829 4.68 27.68 1.73
CA GLU A 829 5.20 28.12 3.05
C GLU A 829 4.26 29.07 3.82
N LEU A 830 3.35 29.77 3.14
CA LEU A 830 2.40 30.70 3.76
C LEU A 830 1.01 30.10 3.98
N SER A 831 0.63 29.06 3.23
CA SER A 831 -0.74 28.51 3.23
C SER A 831 -0.83 27.03 3.60
N ASN A 832 0.30 26.33 3.67
CA ASN A 832 0.39 24.86 3.70
C ASN A 832 -0.40 24.20 2.57
N THR A 833 -0.43 24.83 1.38
CA THR A 833 -1.16 24.31 0.22
C THR A 833 -0.51 24.67 -1.11
N VAL A 834 -0.71 23.81 -2.11
CA VAL A 834 -0.42 24.04 -3.53
C VAL A 834 -1.73 24.07 -4.32
N ILE A 835 -1.80 24.94 -5.32
CA ILE A 835 -2.95 25.04 -6.23
C ILE A 835 -2.51 24.55 -7.62
N THR A 836 -3.16 23.51 -8.12
CA THR A 836 -2.96 22.96 -9.47
C THR A 836 -3.63 23.82 -10.54
N ILE A 837 -3.36 23.57 -11.83
CA ILE A 837 -3.94 24.34 -12.94
C ILE A 837 -5.47 24.32 -13.00
N THR A 838 -6.14 23.22 -12.60
CA THR A 838 -7.61 23.18 -12.52
C THR A 838 -8.17 23.84 -11.27
N GLY A 839 -7.31 24.21 -10.33
CA GLY A 839 -7.71 24.78 -9.04
C GLY A 839 -7.91 23.74 -7.94
N ARG A 840 -7.65 22.43 -8.15
CA ARG A 840 -7.58 21.46 -7.04
C ARG A 840 -6.56 21.97 -6.03
N VAL A 841 -6.98 22.04 -4.77
CA VAL A 841 -6.08 22.37 -3.68
C VAL A 841 -5.45 21.10 -3.14
N LEU A 842 -4.13 21.08 -3.14
CA LEU A 842 -3.33 20.07 -2.48
C LEU A 842 -2.88 20.66 -1.14
N ASP A 843 -3.18 19.99 -0.05
CA ASP A 843 -2.58 20.28 1.25
C ASP A 843 -1.09 19.85 1.22
N GLU A 844 -0.23 20.60 1.91
CA GLU A 844 1.20 20.33 2.05
C GLU A 844 1.59 20.14 3.51
N ASP A 845 2.52 19.22 3.77
CA ASP A 845 3.15 19.04 5.08
C ASP A 845 4.16 20.19 5.31
N PRO A 846 4.01 21.00 6.38
CA PRO A 846 4.95 22.07 6.71
C PRO A 846 6.41 21.61 6.82
N ASP A 847 6.64 20.39 7.31
CA ASP A 847 7.99 19.82 7.47
C ASP A 847 8.56 19.27 6.14
N ALA A 848 7.73 19.09 5.12
CA ALA A 848 8.11 18.60 3.80
C ALA A 848 7.87 19.60 2.64
N ILE A 849 7.72 20.90 2.95
CA ILE A 849 7.29 21.96 2.01
C ILE A 849 8.15 22.10 0.73
N TYR A 850 9.38 21.58 0.73
CA TYR A 850 10.23 21.48 -0.47
C TYR A 850 9.62 20.59 -1.57
N ARG A 851 8.61 19.77 -1.25
CA ARG A 851 7.83 18.95 -2.19
C ARG A 851 6.73 19.73 -2.91
N ALA A 852 6.38 20.95 -2.50
CA ALA A 852 5.32 21.74 -3.10
C ALA A 852 5.47 21.93 -4.63
N VAL A 853 6.71 22.10 -5.11
CA VAL A 853 6.99 22.20 -6.56
C VAL A 853 6.70 20.88 -7.28
N ASN A 854 7.02 19.75 -6.66
CA ASN A 854 6.74 18.42 -7.19
C ASN A 854 5.23 18.17 -7.29
N HIS A 855 4.48 18.49 -6.22
CA HIS A 855 3.04 18.31 -6.19
C HIS A 855 2.33 19.25 -7.17
N PHE A 856 2.81 20.49 -7.34
CA PHE A 856 2.35 21.38 -8.41
C PHE A 856 2.54 20.76 -9.80
N CYS A 857 3.75 20.27 -10.10
CA CYS A 857 4.09 19.73 -11.43
C CYS A 857 3.32 18.44 -11.73
N GLN A 858 3.39 17.44 -10.85
CA GLN A 858 2.73 16.15 -11.04
C GLN A 858 1.20 16.27 -10.99
N GLY A 859 0.67 17.11 -10.09
CA GLY A 859 -0.77 17.35 -9.95
C GLY A 859 -1.33 18.10 -11.15
N SER A 860 -0.62 19.11 -11.65
CA SER A 860 -1.04 19.82 -12.88
C SER A 860 -0.91 18.95 -14.14
N ALA A 861 0.04 18.01 -14.19
CA ALA A 861 0.08 17.02 -15.28
C ALA A 861 -1.10 16.03 -15.20
N ALA A 862 -1.47 15.57 -14.00
CA ALA A 862 -2.67 14.75 -13.81
C ALA A 862 -3.94 15.49 -14.23
N ASP A 863 -4.03 16.79 -13.94
CA ASP A 863 -5.12 17.66 -14.39
C ASP A 863 -5.23 17.71 -15.93
N VAL A 864 -4.12 17.84 -16.66
CA VAL A 864 -4.15 17.81 -18.13
C VAL A 864 -4.67 16.46 -18.62
N LEU A 865 -4.22 15.35 -18.03
CA LEU A 865 -4.72 14.00 -18.35
C LEU A 865 -6.23 13.84 -18.12
N TYR A 866 -6.73 14.36 -17.00
CA TYR A 866 -8.16 14.36 -16.68
C TYR A 866 -8.96 15.22 -17.65
N GLN A 867 -8.49 16.41 -18.00
CA GLN A 867 -9.14 17.28 -18.97
C GLN A 867 -9.13 16.69 -20.40
N SER A 868 -8.05 16.03 -20.82
CA SER A 868 -8.00 15.31 -22.09
C SER A 868 -8.91 14.08 -22.11
N THR A 869 -9.04 13.36 -20.98
CA THR A 869 -10.01 12.27 -20.82
C THR A 869 -11.45 12.79 -20.96
N LEU A 870 -11.76 13.96 -20.41
CA LEU A 870 -13.07 14.61 -20.53
C LEU A 870 -13.34 15.18 -21.91
N GLU A 871 -12.31 15.67 -22.61
CA GLU A 871 -12.42 16.07 -24.02
C GLU A 871 -12.78 14.87 -24.91
N LEU A 872 -12.13 13.72 -24.70
CA LEU A 872 -12.46 12.47 -25.40
C LEU A 872 -13.86 11.98 -25.06
N ASP A 873 -14.29 12.09 -23.81
CA ASP A 873 -15.65 11.74 -23.40
C ASP A 873 -16.72 12.62 -24.07
N ARG A 874 -16.48 13.95 -24.18
CA ARG A 874 -17.34 14.89 -24.93
C ARG A 874 -17.42 14.54 -26.42
N GLN A 875 -16.40 13.89 -26.97
CA GLN A 875 -16.38 13.38 -28.35
C GLN A 875 -17.01 11.98 -28.50
N GLY A 876 -17.43 11.34 -27.39
CA GLY A 876 -17.98 9.98 -27.37
C GLY A 876 -16.92 8.88 -27.48
N LEU A 877 -15.66 9.19 -27.18
CA LEU A 877 -14.50 8.30 -27.37
C LEU A 877 -13.97 7.66 -26.08
N SER A 878 -14.62 7.88 -24.93
CA SER A 878 -14.17 7.35 -23.63
C SER A 878 -14.08 5.82 -23.57
N ASP A 879 -14.94 5.08 -24.28
CA ASP A 879 -14.88 3.60 -24.41
C ASP A 879 -13.68 3.07 -25.22
N HIS A 880 -12.94 3.96 -25.91
CA HIS A 880 -11.70 3.64 -26.63
C HIS A 880 -10.43 3.89 -25.80
N ILE A 881 -10.56 4.49 -24.61
CA ILE A 881 -9.45 4.61 -23.65
C ILE A 881 -9.28 3.25 -22.95
N HIS A 882 -8.05 2.74 -22.95
CA HIS A 882 -7.69 1.49 -22.30
C HIS A 882 -6.93 1.71 -21.00
N LEU A 883 -5.86 2.52 -20.97
CA LEU A 883 -5.06 2.75 -19.75
C LEU A 883 -4.60 4.20 -19.64
N TRP A 884 -4.49 4.68 -18.39
CA TRP A 884 -3.96 6.00 -18.00
C TRP A 884 -2.56 5.86 -17.39
N MET A 885 -1.58 5.53 -18.24
CA MET A 885 -0.21 5.19 -17.86
C MET A 885 0.61 6.43 -17.48
N HIS A 886 0.43 6.93 -16.25
CA HIS A 886 1.05 8.16 -15.74
C HIS A 886 0.58 9.42 -16.47
N ASP A 887 1.21 9.76 -17.59
CA ASP A 887 0.91 10.84 -18.53
C ASP A 887 0.58 10.33 -19.96
N GLU A 888 0.75 9.03 -20.21
CA GLU A 888 0.41 8.32 -21.45
C GLU A 888 -1.05 7.82 -21.44
N LEU A 889 -1.74 7.92 -22.59
CA LEU A 889 -2.99 7.22 -22.87
C LEU A 889 -2.75 6.03 -23.80
N ILE A 890 -3.17 4.83 -23.38
CA ILE A 890 -3.29 3.66 -24.26
C ILE A 890 -4.71 3.66 -24.84
N VAL A 891 -4.85 3.64 -26.16
CA VAL A 891 -6.13 3.79 -26.87
C VAL A 891 -6.27 2.80 -28.04
N ASP A 892 -7.47 2.59 -28.56
CA ASP A 892 -7.64 1.89 -29.84
C ASP A 892 -6.98 2.68 -30.98
N THR A 893 -6.17 2.01 -31.82
CA THR A 893 -5.48 2.65 -32.95
C THR A 893 -6.44 3.33 -33.94
N SER A 894 -7.71 2.93 -33.98
CA SER A 894 -8.74 3.58 -34.81
C SER A 894 -9.12 5.00 -34.40
N VAL A 895 -8.75 5.45 -33.20
CA VAL A 895 -9.03 6.81 -32.70
C VAL A 895 -7.76 7.60 -32.35
N GLU A 896 -6.59 7.12 -32.80
CA GLU A 896 -5.29 7.71 -32.48
C GLU A 896 -5.21 9.20 -32.88
N ALA A 897 -5.75 9.56 -34.05
CA ALA A 897 -5.72 10.93 -34.54
C ALA A 897 -6.59 11.89 -33.70
N GLU A 898 -7.77 11.43 -33.30
CA GLU A 898 -8.69 12.14 -32.40
C GLU A 898 -8.08 12.30 -30.99
N VAL A 899 -7.42 11.27 -30.48
CA VAL A 899 -6.71 11.29 -29.19
C VAL A 899 -5.51 12.23 -29.22
N VAL A 900 -4.71 12.19 -30.29
CA VAL A 900 -3.62 13.15 -30.53
C VAL A 900 -4.17 14.58 -30.56
N ALA A 901 -5.27 14.84 -31.27
CA ALA A 901 -5.89 16.16 -31.31
C ALA A 901 -6.43 16.62 -29.93
N ALA A 902 -7.07 15.71 -29.18
CA ALA A 902 -7.60 16.00 -27.84
C ALA A 902 -6.49 16.26 -26.80
N MET A 903 -5.37 15.53 -26.86
CA MET A 903 -4.21 15.73 -25.98
C MET A 903 -3.35 16.94 -26.37
N GLN A 904 -3.30 17.32 -27.66
CA GLN A 904 -2.60 18.53 -28.09
C GLN A 904 -3.38 19.83 -27.79
N LYS A 905 -4.71 19.74 -27.65
CA LYS A 905 -5.59 20.84 -27.25
C LYS A 905 -5.30 21.24 -25.79
N PRO A 906 -4.75 22.44 -25.51
CA PRO A 906 -4.53 22.87 -24.14
C PRO A 906 -5.89 23.02 -23.43
N PRO A 907 -6.05 22.50 -22.20
CA PRO A 907 -7.30 22.68 -21.47
C PRO A 907 -7.47 24.15 -21.05
N GLU A 908 -8.72 24.61 -20.93
CA GLU A 908 -9.04 26.00 -20.56
C GLU A 908 -8.39 26.40 -19.22
N ALA A 909 -8.29 25.46 -18.28
CA ALA A 909 -7.55 25.60 -17.04
C ALA A 909 -6.07 26.02 -17.26
N LEU A 910 -5.37 25.36 -18.19
CA LEU A 910 -3.99 25.70 -18.54
C LEU A 910 -3.90 27.06 -19.27
N LEU A 911 -4.88 27.38 -20.13
CA LEU A 911 -4.95 28.69 -20.81
C LEU A 911 -5.09 29.84 -19.81
N ARG A 912 -5.87 29.68 -18.74
CA ARG A 912 -6.00 30.67 -17.65
C ARG A 912 -4.72 30.82 -16.80
N TRP A 913 -3.98 29.73 -16.60
CA TRP A 913 -2.76 29.72 -15.77
C TRP A 913 -1.48 30.11 -16.50
N ALA A 914 -1.44 29.95 -17.83
CA ALA A 914 -0.27 30.24 -18.63
C ALA A 914 0.06 31.74 -18.64
N ARG A 915 1.36 32.06 -18.50
CA ARG A 915 1.92 33.42 -18.55
C ARG A 915 2.77 33.66 -19.81
N THR A 916 2.73 32.72 -20.74
CA THR A 916 3.41 32.75 -22.05
C THR A 916 2.48 33.27 -23.15
N LYS A 917 3.04 33.76 -24.25
CA LYS A 917 2.27 34.23 -25.43
C LYS A 917 1.67 33.10 -26.26
N LYS A 918 2.17 31.86 -26.14
CA LYS A 918 1.74 30.69 -26.90
C LYS A 918 1.58 29.50 -25.96
N VAL A 919 0.43 28.85 -25.99
CA VAL A 919 0.18 27.60 -25.26
C VAL A 919 0.01 26.50 -26.29
N MET A 920 0.87 25.48 -26.25
CA MET A 920 0.92 24.40 -27.24
C MET A 920 1.48 23.14 -26.57
N LEU A 921 0.65 22.11 -26.47
CA LEU A 921 1.10 20.78 -26.09
C LEU A 921 1.54 20.01 -27.35
N ARG A 922 2.51 19.11 -27.21
CA ARG A 922 2.95 18.20 -28.26
C ARG A 922 2.79 16.78 -27.75
N THR A 923 2.42 15.88 -28.65
CA THR A 923 2.32 14.45 -28.38
C THR A 923 3.09 13.65 -29.40
N ASP A 924 3.53 12.48 -28.97
CA ASP A 924 4.14 11.44 -29.80
C ASP A 924 3.20 10.22 -29.75
N ALA A 925 2.92 9.61 -30.90
CA ALA A 925 1.98 8.50 -31.03
C ALA A 925 2.67 7.26 -31.59
N ASN A 926 2.46 6.11 -30.93
CA ASN A 926 3.18 4.86 -31.18
C ASN A 926 2.19 3.68 -31.34
N PRO A 927 1.87 3.26 -32.57
CA PRO A 927 1.07 2.07 -32.82
C PRO A 927 1.77 0.79 -32.33
N MET A 928 1.10 0.03 -31.46
CA MET A 928 1.63 -1.22 -30.90
C MET A 928 1.06 -2.46 -31.61
N GLY A 929 -0.10 -2.35 -32.25
CA GLY A 929 -0.82 -3.46 -32.86
C GLY A 929 -1.62 -4.27 -31.83
N GLY A 930 -1.86 -5.56 -32.09
CA GLY A 930 -2.81 -6.37 -31.32
C GLY A 930 -2.51 -6.61 -29.83
N TYR A 931 -1.31 -6.27 -29.34
CA TYR A 931 -0.87 -6.53 -27.97
C TYR A 931 -0.26 -5.26 -27.37
N TRP A 932 -0.40 -5.09 -26.04
CA TRP A 932 0.29 -4.01 -25.33
C TRP A 932 1.79 -4.23 -25.26
N LYS A 933 2.57 -3.15 -25.42
CA LYS A 933 4.03 -3.16 -25.49
C LYS A 933 4.62 -2.04 -24.65
N ALA A 934 5.93 -2.11 -24.43
CA ALA A 934 6.72 -0.92 -24.13
C ALA A 934 7.14 -0.30 -25.46
N VAL A 935 6.98 1.02 -25.58
CA VAL A 935 7.32 1.84 -26.75
C VAL A 935 8.36 2.89 -26.35
#